data_AF-B1VXG0-F1
#
_entry.id   AF-B1VXG0-F1
#
_cell.length_a   1.000
_cell.length_b   1.000
_cell.length_c   1.000
_cell.angle_alpha   90.00
_cell.angle_beta   90.00
_cell.angle_gamma   90.00
#
_symmetry.space_group_name_H-M   'P 1'
#
loop_
_entity.id
_entity.type
_entity.pdbx_description
1 polymer ?
#
loop_
_entity_poly.entity_id
_entity_poly.type
_entity_poly.pdbx_seq_one_letter_code
_entity_poly.pdbx_strand_id
1 'polypeptide(L)'
;MSVRSPTAPQPQFPSGAAYAEALQHTQLCFRHPELKGARPDLTKLGLPRAISGAFASVFSLTSATSGQRYAVKCFTRYVPDQERRYQAISARLARLDRAELSQPWNLGFEYLPDAISVGQQRYPVLKMEWIEAVTLSSWLDDNHADRFAVDRLADRFAALTRDLSQHEIAHGDLQHGNLLVAGDDTLRLVDYDGMYVPDLAGLGGTERGHRNYQSPLRGNDDFGVELDRFSAWVIFMSLKAIATDPTLWNRLHQPSGEFLLLTEEDFSSPGGSTGLQTLLAHPDQLVSGLADRVRSLAFQPLELLPPLSDTIPKQRTAPTVTTTSPGPAAAPAGGAGGLPGWMTGHVPSPARPTSTATVSTSPDGFRGRTALDVATALLWPLLLAMTGVLLMAGLPMPTAVAGAPVAAALLLTAFARSRRVERAQARAALAGLTQQLGRLDEPVKAAEKLRKEKEKFEATESERSAAHPKEQDKLTARYHAELKEAEQRKVRKQREIDKKIGKLAEDLSKALLKALTDKQNAYVRDRLGRRLIADSPPHGIGPTLAARLAAVGIRSAADFTGYRTVQNNSFNSTGAVLVISNGRLVNVTGIGEAKAIGLDVWRRDVVASAVARQPKALGTAERQQIEQGITRRRAQLTDQRSALEPATEALRVQARKKLEDGRSRLTQKHTLAGQEAARQRQEFSQRAVTLKQNRAIHESLSASVEAARMSLRRLAYAHYVRFIYVGR
;
A
#
# COMPACT_ATOMS: atom_id res chain seq x y z
N MET A 1 13.10 9.72 47.62
CA MET A 1 12.27 10.57 46.72
C MET A 1 10.94 9.89 46.52
N SER A 2 9.86 10.62 46.77
CA SER A 2 8.51 10.07 46.99
C SER A 2 7.89 9.57 45.69
N VAL A 3 7.46 8.30 45.69
CA VAL A 3 6.68 7.67 44.62
C VAL A 3 5.28 8.29 44.65
N ARG A 4 5.00 9.21 43.72
CA ARG A 4 3.64 9.68 43.47
C ARG A 4 2.97 8.78 42.44
N SER A 5 1.96 8.04 42.89
CA SER A 5 0.73 7.77 42.14
C SER A 5 -0.43 8.08 43.08
N PRO A 6 -1.46 8.77 42.58
CA PRO A 6 -2.55 8.05 41.96
C PRO A 6 -2.91 8.59 40.58
N THR A 7 -3.15 7.67 39.65
CA THR A 7 -3.75 7.87 38.33
C THR A 7 -5.00 8.74 38.40
N ALA A 8 -4.87 10.01 37.98
CA ALA A 8 -6.01 10.77 37.50
C ALA A 8 -6.62 10.02 36.28
N PRO A 9 -7.95 9.97 36.13
CA PRO A 9 -8.56 9.40 34.94
C PRO A 9 -8.05 10.14 33.70
N GLN A 10 -7.48 9.40 32.75
CA GLN A 10 -7.01 9.99 31.49
C GLN A 10 -8.19 10.66 30.77
N PRO A 11 -8.05 11.90 30.27
CA PRO A 11 -9.11 12.57 29.52
C PRO A 11 -9.54 11.73 28.33
N GLN A 12 -10.81 11.32 28.30
CA GLN A 12 -11.36 10.60 27.16
C GLN A 12 -11.69 11.61 26.05
N PHE A 13 -10.97 11.53 24.94
CA PHE A 13 -11.24 12.37 23.77
C PHE A 13 -12.42 11.82 22.94
N PRO A 14 -13.20 12.68 22.28
CA PRO A 14 -14.28 12.27 21.39
C PRO A 14 -13.77 11.48 20.18
N SER A 15 -14.65 10.65 19.63
CA SER A 15 -14.39 10.00 18.34
C SER A 15 -14.47 11.01 17.19
N GLY A 16 -13.84 10.69 16.05
CA GLY A 16 -13.98 11.50 14.83
C GLY A 16 -15.44 11.68 14.38
N ALA A 17 -16.30 10.68 14.62
CA ALA A 17 -17.73 10.76 14.34
C ALA A 17 -18.45 11.75 15.26
N ALA A 18 -18.10 11.80 16.56
CA ALA A 18 -18.66 12.77 17.49
C ALA A 18 -18.22 14.21 17.17
N TYR A 19 -16.98 14.39 16.70
CA TYR A 19 -16.55 15.68 16.16
C TYR A 19 -17.32 16.06 14.89
N ALA A 20 -17.49 15.13 13.95
CA ALA A 20 -18.27 15.38 12.74
C ALA A 20 -19.74 15.72 13.05
N GLU A 21 -20.32 15.13 14.10
CA GLU A 21 -21.64 15.50 14.61
C GLU A 21 -21.68 16.93 15.12
N ALA A 22 -20.76 17.31 16.02
CA ALA A 22 -20.68 18.67 16.55
C ALA A 22 -20.47 19.72 15.44
N LEU A 23 -19.64 19.40 14.45
CA LEU A 23 -19.33 20.28 13.32
C LEU A 23 -20.50 20.51 12.35
N GLN A 24 -21.60 19.75 12.44
CA GLN A 24 -22.83 20.10 11.72
C GLN A 24 -23.45 21.40 12.23
N HIS A 25 -23.09 21.85 13.43
CA HIS A 25 -23.58 23.06 14.07
C HIS A 25 -22.42 23.95 14.58
N THR A 26 -21.55 24.40 13.68
CA THR A 26 -20.36 25.22 14.00
C THR A 26 -20.67 26.53 14.75
N GLN A 27 -21.88 27.09 14.61
CA GLN A 27 -22.35 28.24 15.38
C GLN A 27 -22.49 27.95 16.89
N LEU A 28 -22.73 26.69 17.25
CA LEU A 28 -22.95 26.24 18.62
C LEU A 28 -21.69 25.62 19.23
N CYS A 29 -20.91 24.88 18.43
CA CYS A 29 -19.77 24.15 18.97
C CYS A 29 -18.51 25.03 19.16
N PHE A 30 -18.33 26.10 18.38
CA PHE A 30 -17.15 26.97 18.46
C PHE A 30 -17.43 28.32 19.14
N ARG A 31 -16.39 28.84 19.82
CA ARG A 31 -16.35 30.23 20.33
C ARG A 31 -15.40 31.13 19.55
N HIS A 32 -14.35 30.55 18.95
CA HIS A 32 -13.35 31.31 18.21
C HIS A 32 -14.02 32.08 17.04
N PRO A 33 -13.77 33.40 16.87
CA PRO A 33 -14.46 34.24 15.87
C PRO A 33 -14.40 33.71 14.44
N GLU A 34 -13.24 33.17 14.02
CA GLU A 34 -13.07 32.57 12.69
C GLU A 34 -13.73 31.19 12.51
N LEU A 35 -14.00 30.46 13.59
CA LEU A 35 -14.55 29.09 13.52
C LEU A 35 -16.05 29.07 13.81
N LYS A 36 -16.55 30.05 14.57
CA LYS A 36 -17.96 30.17 14.89
C LYS A 36 -18.76 30.49 13.62
N GLY A 37 -19.63 29.56 13.24
CA GLY A 37 -20.41 29.66 12.01
C GLY A 37 -19.65 29.32 10.73
N ALA A 38 -18.40 28.88 10.83
CA ALA A 38 -17.64 28.44 9.68
C ALA A 38 -18.32 27.24 8.99
N ARG A 39 -18.23 27.17 7.66
CA ARG A 39 -18.86 26.10 6.87
C ARG A 39 -17.86 24.96 6.68
N PRO A 40 -18.14 23.74 7.20
CA PRO A 40 -17.28 22.59 6.96
C PRO A 40 -17.44 22.09 5.53
N ASP A 41 -16.35 21.57 4.95
CA ASP A 41 -16.41 20.77 3.72
C ASP A 41 -17.23 19.51 3.98
N LEU A 42 -18.15 19.19 3.07
CA LEU A 42 -19.07 18.07 3.22
C LEU A 42 -18.70 16.90 2.31
N THR A 43 -18.98 15.69 2.79
CA THR A 43 -19.01 14.47 1.98
C THR A 43 -20.20 14.48 1.02
N LYS A 44 -20.25 13.53 0.07
CA LYS A 44 -21.42 13.33 -0.81
C LYS A 44 -22.73 13.04 -0.06
N LEU A 45 -22.66 12.66 1.22
CA LEU A 45 -23.80 12.43 2.10
C LEU A 45 -24.21 13.67 2.90
N GLY A 46 -23.57 14.83 2.69
CA GLY A 46 -23.87 16.07 3.39
C GLY A 46 -23.31 16.19 4.81
N LEU A 47 -22.44 15.25 5.23
CA LEU A 47 -21.80 15.26 6.55
C LEU A 47 -20.41 15.89 6.49
N PRO A 48 -19.92 16.58 7.54
CA PRO A 48 -18.55 17.09 7.61
C PRO A 48 -17.52 16.02 7.25
N ARG A 49 -16.69 16.33 6.26
CA ARG A 49 -15.68 15.43 5.72
C ARG A 49 -14.47 15.43 6.64
N ALA A 50 -14.31 14.34 7.38
CA ALA A 50 -13.09 14.06 8.13
C ALA A 50 -11.98 13.56 7.19
N ILE A 51 -10.80 14.14 7.32
CA ILE A 51 -9.52 13.58 6.87
C ILE A 51 -8.95 12.89 8.10
N SER A 52 -9.15 11.58 8.20
CA SER A 52 -8.85 10.81 9.41
C SER A 52 -7.39 10.34 9.43
N GLY A 53 -6.67 10.66 10.51
CA GLY A 53 -5.38 10.06 10.86
C GLY A 53 -5.50 9.10 12.05
N ALA A 54 -4.39 8.50 12.48
CA ALA A 54 -4.37 7.53 13.60
C ALA A 54 -4.72 8.16 14.96
N PHE A 55 -4.44 9.45 15.14
CA PHE A 55 -4.54 10.17 16.44
C PHE A 55 -5.50 11.36 16.42
N ALA A 56 -5.92 11.83 15.24
CA ALA A 56 -6.79 13.00 15.10
C ALA A 56 -7.71 12.88 13.88
N SER A 57 -8.77 13.68 13.87
CA SER A 57 -9.60 13.94 12.70
C SER A 57 -9.43 15.39 12.27
N VAL A 58 -9.02 15.62 11.04
CA VAL A 58 -8.85 16.97 10.47
C VAL A 58 -10.04 17.32 9.61
N PHE A 59 -10.57 18.54 9.79
CA PHE A 59 -11.71 19.05 9.04
C PHE A 59 -11.34 20.36 8.35
N SER A 60 -11.77 20.52 7.10
CA SER A 60 -11.66 21.78 6.37
C SER A 60 -12.89 22.64 6.69
N LEU A 61 -12.67 23.86 7.18
CA LEU A 61 -13.72 24.83 7.50
C LEU A 61 -13.44 26.16 6.81
N THR A 62 -14.47 26.75 6.21
CA THR A 62 -14.41 28.10 5.63
C THR A 62 -15.05 29.09 6.59
N SER A 63 -14.28 30.06 7.08
CA SER A 63 -14.74 31.10 8.00
C SER A 63 -15.89 31.89 7.40
N ALA A 64 -16.95 32.10 8.19
CA ALA A 64 -18.07 32.94 7.77
C ALA A 64 -17.74 34.43 7.83
N THR A 65 -16.71 34.81 8.58
CA THR A 65 -16.33 36.21 8.84
C THR A 65 -15.32 36.70 7.81
N SER A 66 -14.21 35.98 7.64
CA SER A 66 -13.12 36.37 6.74
C SER A 66 -13.20 35.73 5.36
N GLY A 67 -13.99 34.66 5.19
CA GLY A 67 -13.94 33.80 4.00
C GLY A 67 -12.69 32.92 3.91
N GLN A 68 -11.74 33.07 4.84
CA GLN A 68 -10.52 32.27 4.87
C GLN A 68 -10.83 30.81 5.22
N ARG A 69 -10.08 29.90 4.62
CA ARG A 69 -10.19 28.47 4.86
C ARG A 69 -9.15 28.00 5.87
N TYR A 70 -9.56 27.08 6.74
CA TYR A 70 -8.77 26.54 7.84
C TYR A 70 -8.86 25.02 7.89
N ALA A 71 -7.76 24.37 8.25
CA ALA A 71 -7.73 23.00 8.73
C ALA A 71 -7.88 22.99 10.25
N VAL A 72 -8.89 22.29 10.76
CA VAL A 72 -9.14 22.13 12.21
C VAL A 72 -8.85 20.68 12.58
N LYS A 73 -7.74 20.46 13.29
CA LYS A 73 -7.34 19.14 13.81
C LYS A 73 -7.96 18.94 15.19
N CYS A 74 -8.88 17.97 15.26
CA CYS A 74 -9.55 17.54 16.47
C CYS A 74 -8.89 16.26 17.01
N PHE A 75 -8.37 16.30 18.23
CA PHE A 75 -7.65 15.18 18.83
C PHE A 75 -8.60 14.06 19.24
N THR A 76 -8.29 12.81 18.90
CA THR A 76 -9.18 11.66 19.19
C THR A 76 -8.61 10.72 20.26
N ARG A 77 -7.42 11.03 20.77
CA ARG A 77 -6.71 10.28 21.81
C ARG A 77 -5.91 11.23 22.67
N TYR A 78 -5.76 10.87 23.94
CA TYR A 78 -4.83 11.55 24.84
C TYR A 78 -3.38 11.19 24.49
N VAL A 79 -2.53 12.21 24.38
CA VAL A 79 -1.07 12.07 24.22
C VAL A 79 -0.42 12.86 25.36
N PRO A 80 0.53 12.28 26.13
CA PRO A 80 1.23 12.99 27.18
C PRO A 80 1.89 14.28 26.68
N ASP A 81 1.83 15.34 27.50
CA ASP A 81 2.42 16.67 27.23
C ASP A 81 1.94 17.37 25.94
N GLN A 82 0.90 16.86 25.26
CA GLN A 82 0.40 17.39 24.00
C GLN A 82 0.05 18.88 24.06
N GLU A 83 -0.68 19.27 25.11
CA GLU A 83 -1.06 20.67 25.31
C GLU A 83 0.16 21.56 25.46
N ARG A 84 1.11 21.18 26.33
CA ARG A 84 2.37 21.91 26.54
C ARG A 84 3.15 22.05 25.24
N ARG A 85 3.23 20.98 24.43
CA ARG A 85 3.91 20.97 23.13
C ARG A 85 3.28 21.96 22.15
N TYR A 86 1.99 21.85 21.91
CA TYR A 86 1.33 22.71 20.93
C TYR A 86 1.26 24.17 21.39
N GLN A 87 1.14 24.45 22.68
CA GLN A 87 1.24 25.81 23.20
C GLN A 87 2.62 26.42 22.94
N ALA A 88 3.70 25.67 23.21
CA ALA A 88 5.06 26.12 22.95
C ALA A 88 5.33 26.35 21.45
N ILE A 89 4.90 25.40 20.61
CA ILE A 89 5.02 25.50 19.15
C ILE A 89 4.23 26.71 18.64
N SER A 90 2.97 26.86 19.06
CA SER A 90 2.12 27.99 18.66
C SER A 90 2.71 29.34 19.09
N ALA A 91 3.22 29.44 20.32
CA ALA A 91 3.89 30.64 20.80
C ALA A 91 5.19 30.95 20.04
N ARG A 92 5.99 29.93 19.70
CA ARG A 92 7.21 30.13 18.91
C ARG A 92 6.91 30.60 17.49
N LEU A 93 5.98 29.93 16.80
CA LEU A 93 5.63 30.27 15.41
C LEU A 93 4.96 31.65 15.30
N ALA A 94 4.17 32.05 16.30
CA ALA A 94 3.55 33.38 16.32
C ALA A 94 4.55 34.53 16.51
N ARG A 95 5.76 34.24 17.01
CA ARG A 95 6.85 35.23 17.18
C ARG A 95 7.70 35.40 15.93
N LEU A 96 7.53 34.57 14.91
CA LEU A 96 8.29 34.69 13.66
C LEU A 96 7.74 35.87 12.84
N ASP A 97 8.61 36.81 12.49
CA ASP A 97 8.28 37.85 11.52
C ASP A 97 8.35 37.25 10.11
N ARG A 98 7.21 37.26 9.39
CA ARG A 98 7.15 36.77 8.00
C ARG A 98 8.08 37.54 7.06
N ALA A 99 8.45 38.77 7.39
CA ALA A 99 9.39 39.56 6.61
C ALA A 99 10.86 39.12 6.78
N GLU A 100 11.19 38.42 7.87
CA GLU A 100 12.53 37.89 8.14
C GLU A 100 12.75 36.49 7.55
N LEU A 101 11.67 35.77 7.23
CA LEU A 101 11.74 34.45 6.63
C LEU A 101 12.09 34.52 5.14
N SER A 102 12.88 33.58 4.66
CA SER A 102 13.25 33.46 3.24
C SER A 102 12.04 33.22 2.33
N GLN A 103 10.98 32.63 2.88
CA GLN A 103 9.71 32.36 2.24
C GLN A 103 8.64 32.05 3.30
N PRO A 104 7.34 32.12 2.98
CA PRO A 104 6.27 31.91 3.96
C PRO A 104 6.03 30.43 4.26
N TRP A 105 7.06 29.72 4.75
CA TRP A 105 6.99 28.29 5.03
C TRP A 105 6.14 27.94 6.25
N ASN A 106 5.97 28.87 7.19
CA ASN A 106 5.10 28.70 8.36
C ASN A 106 3.65 29.03 8.00
N LEU A 107 2.78 28.04 8.06
CA LEU A 107 1.34 28.28 7.97
C LEU A 107 0.85 28.94 9.26
N GLY A 108 -0.22 29.75 9.17
CA GLY A 108 -0.90 30.24 10.36
C GLY A 108 -1.28 29.06 11.27
N PHE A 109 -0.78 29.06 12.51
CA PHE A 109 -0.85 27.92 13.42
C PHE A 109 -1.24 28.38 14.82
N GLU A 110 -2.38 27.89 15.31
CA GLU A 110 -2.91 28.30 16.62
C GLU A 110 -3.49 27.10 17.38
N TYR A 111 -2.94 26.84 18.56
CA TYR A 111 -3.49 25.87 19.50
C TYR A 111 -4.57 26.52 20.37
N LEU A 112 -5.77 25.96 20.33
CA LEU A 112 -6.93 26.48 21.05
C LEU A 112 -7.35 25.46 22.13
N PRO A 113 -7.00 25.67 23.42
CA PRO A 113 -7.19 24.66 24.48
C PRO A 113 -8.66 24.31 24.78
N ASP A 114 -9.56 25.28 24.64
CA ASP A 114 -11.00 25.13 24.95
C ASP A 114 -11.85 25.55 23.75
N ALA A 115 -11.64 24.94 22.59
CA ALA A 115 -12.16 25.46 21.33
C ALA A 115 -13.54 24.93 20.93
N ILE A 116 -13.73 23.62 20.98
CA ILE A 116 -14.91 22.93 20.46
C ILE A 116 -15.70 22.26 21.58
N SER A 117 -17.02 22.48 21.61
CA SER A 117 -17.93 21.70 22.46
C SER A 117 -18.36 20.41 21.76
N VAL A 118 -18.20 19.27 22.44
CA VAL A 118 -18.78 17.98 22.01
C VAL A 118 -19.52 17.38 23.21
N GLY A 119 -20.83 17.20 23.08
CA GLY A 119 -21.68 16.92 24.24
C GLY A 119 -21.66 18.07 25.25
N GLN A 120 -21.36 17.78 26.52
CA GLN A 120 -21.25 18.79 27.59
C GLN A 120 -19.82 19.26 27.87
N GLN A 121 -18.82 18.65 27.22
CA GLN A 121 -17.41 18.95 27.47
C GLN A 121 -16.82 19.79 26.33
N ARG A 122 -15.75 20.52 26.66
CA ARG A 122 -14.95 21.28 25.69
C ARG A 122 -13.61 20.60 25.49
N TYR A 123 -13.13 20.65 24.26
CA TYR A 123 -11.90 20.00 23.86
C TYR A 123 -10.99 20.95 23.09
N PRO A 124 -9.67 20.71 23.16
CA PRO A 124 -8.73 21.47 22.37
C PRO A 124 -8.87 21.13 20.89
N VAL A 125 -8.57 22.13 20.05
CA VAL A 125 -8.32 21.91 18.63
C VAL A 125 -7.08 22.67 18.21
N LEU A 126 -6.44 22.18 17.16
CA LEU A 126 -5.41 22.94 16.46
C LEU A 126 -6.01 23.54 15.19
N LYS A 127 -5.96 24.87 15.08
CA LYS A 127 -6.42 25.63 13.91
C LYS A 127 -5.22 25.98 13.05
N MET A 128 -5.23 25.55 11.79
CA MET A 128 -4.17 25.81 10.82
C MET A 128 -4.74 26.48 9.57
N GLU A 129 -3.98 27.39 8.98
CA GLU A 129 -4.30 28.00 7.68
C GLU A 129 -4.39 26.92 6.60
N TRP A 130 -5.46 26.93 5.80
CA TRP A 130 -5.58 26.03 4.65
C TRP A 130 -4.97 26.69 3.43
N ILE A 131 -4.06 25.99 2.76
CA ILE A 131 -3.44 26.45 1.52
C ILE A 131 -3.71 25.47 0.37
N GLU A 132 -3.86 26.00 -0.83
CA GLU A 132 -3.88 25.21 -2.06
C GLU A 132 -2.44 24.93 -2.48
N ALA A 133 -1.99 23.71 -2.18
CA ALA A 133 -0.64 23.24 -2.48
C ALA A 133 -0.67 21.72 -2.71
N VAL A 134 0.33 21.21 -3.42
CA VAL A 134 0.53 19.77 -3.65
C VAL A 134 1.72 19.28 -2.82
N THR A 135 1.78 18.00 -2.48
CA THR A 135 2.96 17.44 -1.80
C THR A 135 4.18 17.50 -2.71
N LEU A 136 5.38 17.55 -2.13
CA LEU A 136 6.64 17.59 -2.90
C LEU A 136 6.74 16.43 -3.92
N SER A 137 6.33 15.23 -3.52
CA SER A 137 6.35 14.07 -4.43
C SER A 137 5.39 14.25 -5.60
N SER A 138 4.16 14.68 -5.34
CA SER A 138 3.17 14.92 -6.41
C SER A 138 3.61 16.04 -7.33
N TRP A 139 4.27 17.07 -6.79
CA TRP A 139 4.86 18.13 -7.61
C TRP A 139 5.97 17.60 -8.51
N LEU A 140 6.85 16.72 -7.99
CA LEU A 140 7.91 16.09 -8.79
C LEU A 140 7.36 15.13 -9.84
N ASP A 141 6.29 14.40 -9.57
CA ASP A 141 5.64 13.56 -10.58
C ASP A 141 5.30 14.36 -11.84
N ASP A 142 4.79 15.58 -11.67
CA ASP A 142 4.41 16.47 -12.77
C ASP A 142 5.58 17.32 -13.32
N ASN A 143 6.59 17.65 -12.50
CA ASN A 143 7.60 18.67 -12.84
C ASN A 143 9.05 18.18 -12.88
N HIS A 144 9.37 16.92 -12.57
CA HIS A 144 10.75 16.42 -12.51
C HIS A 144 11.55 16.63 -13.81
N ALA A 145 10.88 16.68 -14.97
CA ALA A 145 11.51 16.94 -16.26
C ALA A 145 11.97 18.41 -16.43
N ASP A 146 11.38 19.36 -15.71
CA ASP A 146 11.83 20.76 -15.68
C ASP A 146 12.94 20.94 -14.64
N ARG A 147 14.16 20.71 -15.13
CA ARG A 147 15.43 20.87 -14.43
C ARG A 147 15.53 22.17 -13.63
N PHE A 148 15.10 23.29 -14.23
CA PHE A 148 15.25 24.61 -13.62
C PHE A 148 14.22 24.82 -12.51
N ALA A 149 12.99 24.31 -12.69
CA ALA A 149 11.98 24.35 -11.65
C ALA A 149 12.43 23.54 -10.42
N VAL A 150 12.92 22.32 -10.65
CA VAL A 150 13.42 21.44 -9.56
C VAL A 150 14.63 22.08 -8.86
N ASP A 151 15.57 22.66 -9.62
CA ASP A 151 16.76 23.30 -9.05
C ASP A 151 16.40 24.53 -8.17
N ARG A 152 15.48 25.38 -8.65
CA ARG A 152 14.95 26.50 -7.86
C ARG A 152 14.25 26.01 -6.60
N LEU A 153 13.50 24.91 -6.67
CA LEU A 153 12.85 24.33 -5.50
C LEU A 153 13.86 23.78 -4.50
N ALA A 154 14.98 23.20 -4.97
CA ALA A 154 16.09 22.79 -4.12
C ALA A 154 16.70 23.99 -3.36
N ASP A 155 16.87 25.14 -4.03
CA ASP A 155 17.39 26.36 -3.42
C ASP A 155 16.42 26.92 -2.37
N ARG A 156 15.10 26.91 -2.67
CA ARG A 156 14.06 27.28 -1.71
C ARG A 156 14.02 26.34 -0.51
N PHE A 157 14.23 25.05 -0.72
CA PHE A 157 14.32 24.08 0.36
C PHE A 157 15.53 24.35 1.25
N ALA A 158 16.70 24.61 0.66
CA ALA A 158 17.89 25.00 1.41
C ALA A 158 17.67 26.29 2.22
N ALA A 159 17.00 27.29 1.65
CA ALA A 159 16.65 28.52 2.35
C ALA A 159 15.71 28.27 3.55
N LEU A 160 14.67 27.43 3.37
CA LEU A 160 13.79 27.00 4.47
C LEU A 160 14.56 26.33 5.61
N THR A 161 15.48 25.40 5.30
CA THR A 161 16.26 24.71 6.35
C THR A 161 17.16 25.67 7.11
N ARG A 162 17.62 26.75 6.45
CA ARG A 162 18.39 27.82 7.09
C ARG A 162 17.52 28.63 8.04
N ASP A 163 16.31 29.01 7.63
CA ASP A 163 15.36 29.72 8.49
C ASP A 163 15.05 28.89 9.75
N LEU A 164 14.77 27.59 9.59
CA LEU A 164 14.54 26.68 10.71
C LEU A 164 15.72 26.69 11.70
N SER A 165 16.94 26.53 11.19
CA SER A 165 18.16 26.55 12.00
C SER A 165 18.38 27.90 12.69
N GLN A 166 18.21 29.02 11.99
CA GLN A 166 18.35 30.38 12.55
C GLN A 166 17.36 30.67 13.68
N HIS A 167 16.18 30.07 13.61
CA HIS A 167 15.16 30.18 14.64
C HIS A 167 15.16 29.01 15.63
N GLU A 168 16.19 28.14 15.64
CA GLU A 168 16.30 27.01 16.56
C GLU A 168 15.05 26.09 16.54
N ILE A 169 14.44 25.96 15.36
CA ILE A 169 13.28 25.09 15.13
C ILE A 169 13.77 23.86 14.37
N ALA A 170 13.32 22.69 14.79
CA ALA A 170 13.38 21.50 13.96
C ALA A 170 11.96 20.92 13.81
N HIS A 171 11.57 20.58 12.60
CA HIS A 171 10.30 19.95 12.28
C HIS A 171 10.15 18.57 12.93
N GLY A 172 11.22 17.77 13.01
CA GLY A 172 11.24 16.45 13.65
C GLY A 172 10.71 15.30 12.77
N ASP A 173 9.90 15.63 11.77
CA ASP A 173 9.50 14.74 10.67
C ASP A 173 9.60 15.43 9.29
N LEU A 174 10.74 16.03 8.98
CA LEU A 174 10.95 16.67 7.67
C LEU A 174 11.03 15.60 6.56
N GLN A 175 10.01 15.53 5.70
CA GLN A 175 9.89 14.54 4.62
C GLN A 175 8.99 15.04 3.47
N HIS A 176 9.01 14.33 2.34
CA HIS A 176 8.21 14.64 1.14
C HIS A 176 6.70 14.84 1.38
N GLY A 177 6.09 14.14 2.34
CA GLY A 177 4.66 14.27 2.68
C GLY A 177 4.33 15.53 3.48
N ASN A 178 5.32 16.08 4.20
CA ASN A 178 5.18 17.25 5.08
C ASN A 178 5.70 18.56 4.44
N LEU A 179 6.18 18.48 3.20
CA LEU A 179 6.57 19.60 2.37
C LEU A 179 5.54 19.78 1.26
N LEU A 180 4.82 20.89 1.30
CA LEU A 180 3.89 21.27 0.24
C LEU A 180 4.51 22.33 -0.65
N VAL A 181 4.26 22.24 -1.95
CA VAL A 181 4.63 23.23 -2.96
C VAL A 181 3.37 24.00 -3.34
N ALA A 182 3.34 25.29 -3.01
CA ALA A 182 2.24 26.18 -3.36
C ALA A 182 2.35 26.65 -4.83
N GLY A 183 1.26 27.19 -5.38
CA GLY A 183 1.21 27.63 -6.79
C GLY A 183 2.14 28.81 -7.14
N ASP A 184 2.77 29.43 -6.15
CA ASP A 184 3.80 30.46 -6.29
C ASP A 184 5.24 29.89 -6.21
N ASP A 185 5.37 28.56 -6.32
CA ASP A 185 6.60 27.77 -6.17
C ASP A 185 7.27 27.87 -4.79
N THR A 186 6.59 28.41 -3.77
CA THR A 186 7.14 28.47 -2.40
C THR A 186 6.75 27.24 -1.58
N LEU A 187 7.59 26.87 -0.60
CA LEU A 187 7.34 25.72 0.25
C LEU A 187 6.48 26.07 1.47
N ARG A 188 5.67 25.12 1.93
CA ARG A 188 4.93 25.16 3.19
C ARG A 188 5.20 23.90 3.99
N LEU A 189 5.38 24.04 5.29
CA LEU A 189 5.48 22.91 6.21
C LEU A 189 4.11 22.57 6.80
N VAL A 190 3.85 21.29 6.99
CA VAL A 190 2.66 20.75 7.66
C VAL A 190 3.07 19.63 8.61
N ASP A 191 2.17 19.27 9.52
CA ASP A 191 2.36 18.22 10.53
C ASP A 191 3.43 18.52 11.58
N TYR A 192 3.10 19.45 12.47
CA TYR A 192 3.98 20.00 13.51
C TYR A 192 4.11 19.09 14.75
N ASP A 193 3.71 17.82 14.68
CA ASP A 193 3.58 16.93 15.85
C ASP A 193 4.94 16.54 16.45
N GLY A 194 5.96 16.37 15.60
CA GLY A 194 7.35 16.11 15.97
C GLY A 194 8.19 17.36 16.23
N MET A 195 7.61 18.57 16.13
CA MET A 195 8.38 19.82 16.12
C MET A 195 9.07 20.09 17.45
N TYR A 196 10.35 20.42 17.37
CA TYR A 196 11.16 20.97 18.44
C TYR A 196 11.18 22.49 18.38
N VAL A 197 11.03 23.11 19.55
CA VAL A 197 11.31 24.53 19.81
C VAL A 197 12.02 24.64 21.15
N PRO A 198 12.79 25.71 21.42
CA PRO A 198 13.59 25.82 22.65
C PRO A 198 12.78 25.65 23.95
N ASP A 199 11.52 26.11 23.97
CA ASP A 199 10.60 25.99 25.12
C ASP A 199 10.24 24.52 25.45
N LEU A 200 10.59 23.57 24.58
CA LEU A 200 10.43 22.12 24.78
C LEU A 200 11.72 21.38 25.13
N ALA A 201 12.82 22.10 25.38
CA ALA A 201 14.07 21.50 25.84
C ALA A 201 13.85 20.63 27.10
N GLY A 202 14.47 19.45 27.10
CA GLY A 202 14.36 18.46 28.19
C GLY A 202 13.15 17.52 28.10
N LEU A 203 12.28 17.66 27.10
CA LEU A 203 11.29 16.64 26.75
C LEU A 203 11.89 15.63 25.75
N GLY A 204 11.33 14.41 25.67
CA GLY A 204 11.66 13.44 24.61
C GLY A 204 10.88 13.69 23.33
N GLY A 205 11.23 13.02 22.23
CA GLY A 205 10.43 13.05 21.00
C GLY A 205 9.08 12.31 21.16
N THR A 206 8.03 12.79 20.50
CA THR A 206 6.73 12.08 20.37
C THR A 206 6.76 11.04 19.26
N GLU A 207 7.59 11.27 18.25
CA GLU A 207 7.76 10.41 17.10
C GLU A 207 9.21 10.46 16.58
N ARG A 208 9.59 9.39 15.88
CA ARG A 208 10.92 9.25 15.27
C ARG A 208 10.97 9.77 13.83
N GLY A 209 9.85 10.29 13.31
CA GLY A 209 9.67 10.68 11.92
C GLY A 209 9.75 9.51 10.92
N HIS A 210 9.70 9.84 9.64
CA HIS A 210 9.55 8.92 8.54
C HIS A 210 10.87 8.20 8.21
N ARG A 211 10.89 6.87 8.37
CA ARG A 211 12.09 6.01 8.26
C ARG A 211 13.00 6.28 7.06
N ASN A 212 12.44 6.62 5.89
CA ASN A 212 13.21 6.90 4.67
C ASN A 212 13.95 8.26 4.66
N TYR A 213 13.82 9.07 5.71
CA TYR A 213 14.48 10.38 5.81
C TYR A 213 15.29 10.53 7.09
N GLN A 214 15.32 9.50 7.93
CA GLN A 214 15.88 9.58 9.28
C GLN A 214 17.26 8.92 9.31
N SER A 215 18.16 9.49 10.11
CA SER A 215 19.49 8.90 10.32
C SER A 215 19.34 7.53 10.99
N PRO A 216 20.07 6.49 10.53
CA PRO A 216 20.12 5.18 11.20
C PRO A 216 20.49 5.26 12.69
N LEU A 217 21.24 6.30 13.09
CA LEU A 217 21.67 6.52 14.47
C LEU A 217 20.68 7.33 15.33
N ARG A 218 19.57 7.82 14.77
CA ARG A 218 18.56 8.57 15.55
C ARG A 218 17.83 7.65 16.53
N GLY A 219 17.93 7.90 17.83
CA GLY A 219 17.14 7.27 18.89
C GLY A 219 15.88 8.06 19.27
N ASN A 220 15.10 7.55 20.23
CA ASN A 220 13.91 8.25 20.76
C ASN A 220 14.27 9.40 21.70
N ASP A 221 15.47 9.37 22.28
CA ASP A 221 15.99 10.40 23.19
C ASP A 221 16.59 11.60 22.44
N ASP A 222 16.80 11.45 21.12
CA ASP A 222 17.24 12.55 20.26
C ASP A 222 16.06 13.49 19.99
N PHE A 223 16.01 14.60 20.73
CA PHE A 223 15.02 15.66 20.58
C PHE A 223 15.65 17.04 20.80
N GLY A 224 15.98 17.73 19.72
CA GLY A 224 16.71 18.99 19.75
C GLY A 224 16.72 19.74 18.42
N VAL A 225 17.52 20.80 18.34
CA VAL A 225 17.67 21.62 17.12
C VAL A 225 18.23 20.84 15.92
N GLU A 226 18.88 19.70 16.15
CA GLU A 226 19.60 18.95 15.11
C GLU A 226 18.78 17.85 14.45
N LEU A 227 17.51 17.68 14.83
CA LEU A 227 16.65 16.57 14.39
C LEU A 227 16.58 16.43 12.87
N ASP A 228 16.50 17.55 12.16
CA ASP A 228 16.28 17.56 10.71
C ASP A 228 17.56 17.60 9.88
N ARG A 229 18.75 17.61 10.49
CA ARG A 229 19.99 17.78 9.73
C ARG A 229 20.15 16.69 8.66
N PHE A 230 19.92 15.43 9.03
CA PHE A 230 20.04 14.32 8.08
C PHE A 230 18.96 14.35 6.99
N SER A 231 17.69 14.57 7.36
CA SER A 231 16.58 14.64 6.41
C SER A 231 16.74 15.79 5.42
N ALA A 232 17.23 16.94 5.86
CA ALA A 232 17.58 18.07 5.01
C ALA A 232 18.62 17.67 3.94
N TRP A 233 19.68 16.96 4.33
CA TRP A 233 20.68 16.48 3.38
C TRP A 233 20.10 15.50 2.36
N VAL A 234 19.26 14.55 2.80
CA VAL A 234 18.61 13.57 1.90
C VAL A 234 17.69 14.24 0.88
N ILE A 235 16.84 15.17 1.32
CA ILE A 235 15.88 15.87 0.45
C ILE A 235 16.61 16.79 -0.52
N PHE A 236 17.57 17.59 -0.04
CA PHE A 236 18.34 18.49 -0.89
C PHE A 236 19.14 17.72 -1.96
N MET A 237 19.82 16.64 -1.57
CA MET A 237 20.54 15.77 -2.50
C MET A 237 19.58 15.21 -3.55
N SER A 238 18.40 14.74 -3.14
CA SER A 238 17.40 14.20 -4.07
C SER A 238 16.95 15.23 -5.10
N LEU A 239 16.62 16.46 -4.66
CA LEU A 239 16.19 17.52 -5.56
C LEU A 239 17.31 17.93 -6.53
N LYS A 240 18.53 18.12 -6.05
CA LYS A 240 19.67 18.45 -6.91
C LYS A 240 19.99 17.31 -7.89
N ALA A 241 19.90 16.05 -7.47
CA ALA A 241 20.09 14.91 -8.35
C ALA A 241 19.04 14.87 -9.47
N ILE A 242 17.76 15.08 -9.15
CA ILE A 242 16.67 15.13 -10.14
C ILE A 242 16.84 16.32 -11.09
N ALA A 243 17.23 17.49 -10.57
CA ALA A 243 17.49 18.67 -11.40
C ALA A 243 18.63 18.42 -12.41
N THR A 244 19.69 17.74 -11.98
CA THR A 244 20.84 17.40 -12.83
C THR A 244 20.50 16.31 -13.85
N ASP A 245 19.88 15.21 -13.42
CA ASP A 245 19.42 14.11 -14.28
C ASP A 245 17.97 13.72 -13.93
N PRO A 246 16.97 14.25 -14.67
CA PRO A 246 15.56 13.91 -14.47
C PRO A 246 15.24 12.42 -14.62
N THR A 247 16.09 11.63 -15.30
CA THR A 247 15.86 10.20 -15.46
C THR A 247 16.01 9.43 -14.14
N LEU A 248 16.69 10.01 -13.15
CA LEU A 248 16.84 9.42 -11.81
C LEU A 248 15.50 9.30 -11.08
N TRP A 249 14.56 10.25 -11.28
CA TRP A 249 13.22 10.14 -10.72
C TRP A 249 12.54 8.85 -11.21
N ASN A 250 12.48 8.65 -12.53
CA ASN A 250 11.85 7.47 -13.12
C ASN A 250 12.56 6.14 -12.81
N ARG A 251 13.86 6.18 -12.50
CA ARG A 251 14.67 4.99 -12.23
C ARG A 251 14.63 4.55 -10.77
N LEU A 252 14.61 5.50 -9.84
CA LEU A 252 14.78 5.25 -8.42
C LEU A 252 13.49 5.47 -7.61
N HIS A 253 12.61 6.37 -8.06
CA HIS A 253 11.31 6.56 -7.42
C HIS A 253 10.30 5.49 -7.87
N GLN A 254 9.39 5.12 -6.97
CA GLN A 254 8.28 4.22 -7.29
C GLN A 254 6.98 5.01 -7.20
N PRO A 255 6.04 4.88 -8.16
CA PRO A 255 4.74 5.52 -8.04
C PRO A 255 4.04 5.11 -6.73
N SER A 256 3.74 6.07 -5.86
CA SER A 256 3.24 5.88 -4.47
C SER A 256 4.29 5.46 -3.42
N GLY A 257 5.59 5.58 -3.72
CA GLY A 257 6.67 5.34 -2.77
C GLY A 257 6.72 6.43 -1.71
N GLU A 258 6.92 6.06 -0.45
CA GLU A 258 7.05 7.01 0.68
C GLU A 258 8.49 7.60 0.77
N PHE A 259 9.12 7.89 -0.36
CA PHE A 259 10.51 8.36 -0.47
C PHE A 259 10.74 9.10 -1.79
N LEU A 260 11.74 9.99 -1.85
CA LEU A 260 12.14 10.64 -3.10
C LEU A 260 12.98 9.68 -3.97
N LEU A 261 14.26 9.51 -3.64
CA LEU A 261 15.18 8.63 -4.39
C LEU A 261 15.73 7.44 -3.58
N LEU A 262 15.77 7.56 -2.25
CA LEU A 262 16.40 6.60 -1.35
C LEU A 262 15.47 6.22 -0.19
N THR A 263 15.63 5.00 0.30
CA THR A 263 14.88 4.36 1.37
C THR A 263 15.74 4.17 2.63
N GLU A 264 15.14 3.79 3.75
CA GLU A 264 15.84 3.46 4.99
C GLU A 264 16.96 2.41 4.80
N GLU A 265 16.74 1.40 3.95
CA GLU A 265 17.71 0.34 3.67
C GLU A 265 18.98 0.89 2.99
N ASP A 266 18.83 1.95 2.20
CA ASP A 266 19.95 2.57 1.49
C ASP A 266 20.95 3.25 2.43
N PHE A 267 20.46 3.73 3.58
CA PHE A 267 21.30 4.34 4.63
C PHE A 267 21.80 3.31 5.64
N SER A 268 20.96 2.32 5.97
CA SER A 268 21.29 1.29 6.96
C SER A 268 22.26 0.23 6.41
N SER A 269 22.27 -0.01 5.10
CA SER A 269 23.18 -0.95 4.42
C SER A 269 23.70 -0.41 3.08
N PRO A 270 24.55 0.65 3.08
CA PRO A 270 25.00 1.34 1.86
C PRO A 270 25.71 0.43 0.85
N GLY A 271 26.41 -0.60 1.32
CA GLY A 271 27.14 -1.53 0.47
C GLY A 271 26.25 -2.40 -0.42
N GLY A 272 24.99 -2.61 -0.03
CA GLY A 272 24.00 -3.37 -0.80
C GLY A 272 22.99 -2.51 -1.58
N SER A 273 23.04 -1.19 -1.40
CA SER A 273 22.07 -0.25 -1.95
C SER A 273 22.24 -0.04 -3.45
N THR A 274 21.28 -0.46 -4.26
CA THR A 274 21.34 -0.17 -5.71
C THR A 274 21.09 1.31 -6.00
N GLY A 275 20.20 1.97 -5.25
CA GLY A 275 19.89 3.39 -5.43
C GLY A 275 21.08 4.29 -5.10
N LEU A 276 21.71 4.07 -3.94
CA LEU A 276 22.87 4.85 -3.52
C LEU A 276 24.07 4.60 -4.44
N GLN A 277 24.32 3.35 -4.85
CA GLN A 277 25.40 3.06 -5.81
C GLN A 277 25.16 3.72 -7.17
N THR A 278 23.90 3.82 -7.62
CA THR A 278 23.54 4.55 -8.84
C THR A 278 23.92 6.03 -8.73
N LEU A 279 23.67 6.66 -7.58
CA LEU A 279 24.01 8.07 -7.34
C LEU A 279 25.52 8.29 -7.16
N LEU A 280 26.21 7.41 -6.42
CA LEU A 280 27.66 7.48 -6.21
C LEU A 280 28.46 7.30 -7.50
N ALA A 281 27.98 6.45 -8.42
CA ALA A 281 28.60 6.19 -9.71
C ALA A 281 28.16 7.19 -10.81
N HIS A 282 27.32 8.18 -10.47
CA HIS A 282 26.83 9.15 -11.44
C HIS A 282 27.99 10.01 -12.00
N PRO A 283 28.06 10.27 -13.32
CA PRO A 283 29.19 10.98 -13.93
C PRO A 283 29.28 12.47 -13.53
N ASP A 284 28.15 13.06 -13.13
CA ASP A 284 28.13 14.42 -12.60
C ASP A 284 28.70 14.46 -11.16
N GLN A 285 29.68 15.34 -10.93
CA GLN A 285 30.40 15.45 -9.66
C GLN A 285 29.54 16.00 -8.53
N LEU A 286 28.53 16.81 -8.83
CA LEU A 286 27.62 17.35 -7.82
C LEU A 286 26.72 16.25 -7.29
N VAL A 287 26.15 15.42 -8.16
CA VAL A 287 25.31 14.28 -7.76
C VAL A 287 26.10 13.26 -6.92
N SER A 288 27.25 12.81 -7.44
CA SER A 288 28.09 11.83 -6.75
C SER A 288 28.66 12.37 -5.44
N GLY A 289 29.06 13.65 -5.40
CA GLY A 289 29.55 14.32 -4.19
C GLY A 289 28.48 14.46 -3.10
N LEU A 290 27.25 14.84 -3.45
CA LEU A 290 26.14 14.92 -2.50
C LEU A 290 25.73 13.54 -1.99
N ALA A 291 25.71 12.52 -2.85
CA ALA A 291 25.45 11.14 -2.46
C ALA A 291 26.51 10.61 -1.48
N ASP A 292 27.79 10.87 -1.75
CA ASP A 292 28.87 10.49 -0.83
C ASP A 292 28.77 11.23 0.50
N ARG A 293 28.37 12.51 0.48
CA ARG A 293 28.12 13.28 1.70
C ARG A 293 27.02 12.63 2.53
N VAL A 294 25.83 12.39 1.96
CA VAL A 294 24.71 11.71 2.65
C VAL A 294 25.14 10.35 3.22
N ARG A 295 25.85 9.54 2.42
CA ARG A 295 26.40 8.24 2.86
C ARG A 295 27.32 8.38 4.07
N SER A 296 28.21 9.37 4.07
CA SER A 296 29.14 9.61 5.17
C SER A 296 28.45 10.10 6.46
N LEU A 297 27.34 10.82 6.32
CA LEU A 297 26.57 11.38 7.42
C LEU A 297 25.68 10.33 8.11
N ALA A 298 25.26 9.28 7.41
CA ALA A 298 24.38 8.23 7.94
C ALA A 298 24.95 7.48 9.16
N PHE A 299 26.26 7.51 9.36
CA PHE A 299 26.96 6.85 10.47
C PHE A 299 27.55 7.84 11.49
N GLN A 300 27.11 9.09 11.47
CA GLN A 300 27.52 10.11 12.44
C GLN A 300 26.40 10.41 13.45
N PRO A 301 26.74 10.62 14.73
CA PRO A 301 25.79 11.15 15.72
C PRO A 301 25.14 12.45 15.24
N LEU A 302 23.85 12.65 15.57
CA LEU A 302 23.05 13.78 15.09
C LEU A 302 23.70 15.14 15.40
N GLU A 303 24.29 15.28 16.58
CA GLU A 303 24.98 16.50 17.05
C GLU A 303 26.17 16.90 16.16
N LEU A 304 26.81 15.94 15.50
CA LEU A 304 27.98 16.15 14.63
C LEU A 304 27.61 16.39 13.17
N LEU A 305 26.34 16.17 12.79
CA LEU A 305 25.90 16.43 11.43
C LEU A 305 26.03 17.93 11.15
N PRO A 306 26.56 18.38 10.01
CA PRO A 306 26.60 19.80 9.69
C PRO A 306 25.21 20.26 9.20
N PRO A 307 24.77 21.49 9.53
CA PRO A 307 23.58 22.04 8.93
C PRO A 307 23.79 22.22 7.41
N LEU A 308 22.72 22.04 6.63
CA LEU A 308 22.78 22.16 5.16
C LEU A 308 23.26 23.55 4.71
N SER A 309 23.00 24.58 5.50
CA SER A 309 23.41 25.96 5.22
C SER A 309 24.92 26.18 5.14
N ASP A 310 25.73 25.33 5.77
CA ASP A 310 27.19 25.51 5.85
C ASP A 310 27.90 25.11 4.55
N THR A 311 27.20 24.43 3.63
CA THR A 311 27.78 23.92 2.38
C THR A 311 27.36 24.70 1.15
N ILE A 312 26.40 25.61 1.28
CA ILE A 312 25.89 26.46 0.20
C ILE A 312 26.34 27.91 0.48
N PRO A 313 27.29 28.48 -0.30
CA PRO A 313 27.71 29.87 -0.12
C PRO A 313 26.51 30.82 -0.17
N LYS A 314 26.43 31.78 0.76
CA LYS A 314 25.44 32.87 0.73
C LYS A 314 25.48 33.52 -0.66
N GLN A 315 24.43 33.34 -1.47
CA GLN A 315 24.26 34.14 -2.68
C GLN A 315 24.12 35.60 -2.26
N ARG A 316 25.20 36.38 -2.49
CA ARG A 316 25.17 37.83 -2.39
C ARG A 316 24.30 38.36 -3.53
N THR A 317 23.34 39.20 -3.17
CA THR A 317 22.66 40.11 -4.08
C THR A 317 23.70 40.87 -4.91
N ALA A 318 23.58 40.78 -6.23
CA ALA A 318 24.45 41.47 -7.19
C ALA A 318 24.31 43.00 -7.07
N PRO A 319 25.39 43.75 -7.34
CA PRO A 319 25.36 44.51 -8.59
C PRO A 319 26.68 44.54 -9.39
N THR A 320 26.48 44.62 -10.71
CA THR A 320 27.27 45.32 -11.75
C THR A 320 28.68 44.85 -12.12
N VAL A 321 28.71 44.06 -13.19
CA VAL A 321 29.62 44.09 -14.38
C VAL A 321 30.90 44.94 -14.27
N THR A 322 32.06 44.31 -14.41
CA THR A 322 33.05 44.74 -15.42
C THR A 322 33.88 43.55 -15.90
N THR A 323 33.82 43.35 -17.21
CA THR A 323 34.59 42.46 -18.08
C THR A 323 36.09 42.78 -18.02
N THR A 324 36.96 41.77 -17.88
CA THR A 324 38.11 41.56 -18.80
C THR A 324 38.82 40.24 -18.52
N SER A 325 38.85 39.38 -19.55
CA SER A 325 39.92 38.39 -19.78
C SER A 325 40.98 39.08 -20.64
N PRO A 326 42.28 38.71 -20.55
CA PRO A 326 42.74 37.69 -21.49
C PRO A 326 43.89 36.77 -21.00
N GLY A 327 43.85 35.53 -21.46
CA GLY A 327 44.97 34.91 -22.21
C GLY A 327 46.01 34.08 -21.41
N PRO A 328 46.48 32.93 -21.95
CA PRO A 328 47.16 31.88 -21.19
C PRO A 328 48.69 31.89 -21.37
N ALA A 329 49.44 31.42 -20.37
CA ALA A 329 50.83 30.97 -20.56
C ALA A 329 51.29 29.97 -19.48
N ALA A 330 51.74 28.82 -19.98
CA ALA A 330 52.89 28.02 -19.58
C ALA A 330 53.14 27.65 -18.09
N ALA A 331 53.24 26.33 -17.87
CA ALA A 331 53.91 25.69 -16.75
C ALA A 331 55.42 26.04 -16.70
N PRO A 332 56.10 25.79 -15.56
CA PRO A 332 56.78 24.50 -15.46
C PRO A 332 56.72 23.80 -14.09
N ALA A 333 57.18 22.55 -14.15
CA ALA A 333 57.34 21.49 -13.17
C ALA A 333 57.91 21.84 -11.78
N GLY A 334 57.53 21.00 -10.81
CA GLY A 334 58.42 20.57 -9.72
C GLY A 334 57.78 20.61 -8.34
N GLY A 335 57.32 19.47 -7.82
CA GLY A 335 56.91 19.35 -6.43
C GLY A 335 56.24 18.02 -6.11
N ALA A 336 57.04 17.06 -5.66
CA ALA A 336 56.60 15.77 -5.15
C ALA A 336 55.75 15.89 -3.87
N GLY A 337 54.86 14.92 -3.67
CA GLY A 337 54.03 14.74 -2.47
C GLY A 337 52.56 14.66 -2.89
N GLY A 338 51.85 13.55 -2.81
CA GLY A 338 51.99 12.35 -2.00
C GLY A 338 50.58 11.79 -1.92
N LEU A 339 50.38 10.57 -2.42
CA LEU A 339 49.10 9.88 -2.41
C LEU A 339 48.61 9.70 -0.95
N PRO A 340 47.37 10.05 -0.60
CA PRO A 340 46.87 9.95 0.78
C PRO A 340 46.76 8.50 1.29
N GLY A 341 47.26 8.30 2.53
CA GLY A 341 47.48 7.01 3.20
C GLY A 341 46.25 6.23 3.70
N TRP A 342 45.17 6.16 2.91
CA TRP A 342 44.08 5.19 3.15
C TRP A 342 43.89 4.20 1.99
N MET A 343 44.75 4.29 0.96
CA MET A 343 44.77 3.40 -0.20
C MET A 343 45.82 2.28 -0.09
N THR A 344 46.21 1.92 1.15
CA THR A 344 47.00 0.72 1.48
C THR A 344 46.18 -0.19 2.37
N GLY A 345 45.31 -0.98 1.74
CA GLY A 345 44.51 -2.00 2.39
C GLY A 345 43.23 -2.25 1.62
N HIS A 346 43.02 -3.48 1.17
CA HIS A 346 41.80 -3.96 0.49
C HIS A 346 41.73 -3.80 -1.04
N VAL A 347 42.73 -4.37 -1.72
CA VAL A 347 42.50 -5.08 -2.99
C VAL A 347 42.83 -6.56 -2.73
N PRO A 348 41.94 -7.51 -3.04
CA PRO A 348 42.28 -8.93 -2.94
C PRO A 348 43.46 -9.19 -3.86
N SER A 349 44.58 -9.60 -3.28
CA SER A 349 45.72 -10.12 -4.02
C SER A 349 45.19 -11.17 -5.00
N PRO A 350 45.47 -11.08 -6.32
CA PRO A 350 45.24 -12.23 -7.17
C PRO A 350 46.05 -13.38 -6.57
N ALA A 351 45.35 -14.44 -6.19
CA ALA A 351 45.96 -15.65 -5.68
C ALA A 351 47.13 -16.01 -6.60
N ARG A 352 48.35 -15.95 -6.06
CA ARG A 352 49.52 -16.53 -6.68
C ARG A 352 49.13 -17.97 -7.00
N PRO A 353 49.18 -18.44 -8.25
CA PRO A 353 49.10 -19.86 -8.48
C PRO A 353 50.32 -20.48 -7.80
N THR A 354 50.10 -21.13 -6.67
CA THR A 354 50.96 -22.22 -6.21
C THR A 354 50.79 -23.35 -7.22
N SER A 355 51.56 -23.25 -8.29
CA SER A 355 51.91 -24.37 -9.13
C SER A 355 53.40 -24.29 -9.34
N THR A 356 54.13 -25.03 -8.51
CA THR A 356 55.36 -25.70 -8.91
C THR A 356 55.03 -26.67 -10.06
N ALA A 357 54.66 -26.13 -11.21
CA ALA A 357 54.89 -26.79 -12.47
C ALA A 357 56.11 -26.10 -13.05
N THR A 358 57.24 -26.80 -13.02
CA THR A 358 58.41 -26.49 -13.80
C THR A 358 57.96 -26.05 -15.19
N VAL A 359 58.04 -24.74 -15.47
CA VAL A 359 57.97 -24.21 -16.82
C VAL A 359 59.17 -24.82 -17.52
N SER A 360 58.97 -25.97 -18.15
CA SER A 360 59.89 -26.47 -19.16
C SER A 360 59.87 -25.39 -20.23
N THR A 361 60.91 -24.56 -20.22
CA THR A 361 61.17 -23.53 -21.21
C THR A 361 61.25 -24.23 -22.55
N SER A 362 60.11 -24.28 -23.26
CA SER A 362 60.09 -24.82 -24.61
C SER A 362 61.05 -23.96 -25.43
N PRO A 363 62.05 -24.56 -26.07
CA PRO A 363 63.05 -23.79 -26.81
C PRO A 363 62.37 -23.01 -27.94
N ASP A 364 62.57 -21.69 -27.96
CA ASP A 364 61.98 -20.75 -28.93
C ASP A 364 62.53 -20.88 -30.36
N GLY A 365 63.47 -21.80 -30.58
CA GLY A 365 64.11 -22.08 -31.85
C GLY A 365 65.10 -23.24 -31.72
N PHE A 366 65.70 -23.65 -32.83
CA PHE A 366 66.75 -24.66 -32.83
C PHE A 366 68.02 -24.09 -32.18
N ARG A 367 68.71 -24.85 -31.31
CA ARG A 367 69.91 -24.38 -30.59
C ARG A 367 71.11 -25.25 -30.92
N GLY A 368 72.20 -24.62 -31.37
CA GLY A 368 73.43 -25.31 -31.73
C GLY A 368 73.29 -26.22 -32.97
N ARG A 369 74.33 -26.26 -33.80
CA ARG A 369 74.40 -27.19 -34.93
C ARG A 369 75.03 -28.49 -34.46
N THR A 370 74.34 -29.59 -34.71
CA THR A 370 74.88 -30.94 -34.56
C THR A 370 75.64 -31.34 -35.83
N ALA A 371 76.46 -32.39 -35.75
CA ALA A 371 77.16 -32.93 -36.92
C ALA A 371 76.18 -33.27 -38.07
N LEU A 372 74.95 -33.68 -37.73
CA LEU A 372 73.91 -34.03 -38.69
C LEU A 372 73.32 -32.78 -39.40
N ASP A 373 73.26 -31.63 -38.71
CA ASP A 373 72.86 -30.35 -39.32
C ASP A 373 73.91 -29.83 -40.30
N VAL A 374 75.19 -30.00 -39.97
CA VAL A 374 76.31 -29.62 -40.85
C VAL A 374 76.36 -30.54 -42.07
N ALA A 375 76.22 -31.85 -41.86
CA ALA A 375 76.16 -32.82 -42.95
C ALA A 375 74.99 -32.52 -43.90
N THR A 376 73.80 -32.24 -43.36
CA THR A 376 72.62 -31.90 -44.19
C THR A 376 72.77 -30.57 -44.91
N ALA A 377 73.38 -29.54 -44.29
CA ALA A 377 73.66 -28.26 -44.95
C ALA A 377 74.66 -28.37 -46.11
N LEU A 378 75.67 -29.24 -45.98
CA LEU A 378 76.67 -29.50 -47.03
C LEU A 378 76.14 -30.43 -48.13
N LEU A 379 75.24 -31.36 -47.80
CA LEU A 379 74.64 -32.29 -48.77
C LEU A 379 73.72 -31.59 -49.75
N TRP A 380 73.03 -30.51 -49.37
CA TRP A 380 72.14 -29.76 -50.25
C TRP A 380 72.81 -29.21 -51.52
N PRO A 381 73.90 -28.42 -51.46
CA PRO A 381 74.57 -27.93 -52.66
C PRO A 381 75.17 -29.07 -53.49
N LEU A 382 75.62 -30.16 -52.85
CA LEU A 382 76.16 -31.33 -53.53
C LEU A 382 75.07 -32.08 -54.33
N LEU A 383 73.89 -32.30 -53.73
CA LEU A 383 72.76 -32.98 -54.36
C LEU A 383 72.06 -32.09 -55.40
N LEU A 384 72.05 -30.76 -55.21
CA LEU A 384 71.61 -29.79 -56.22
C LEU A 384 72.56 -29.73 -57.42
N ALA A 385 73.88 -29.77 -57.19
CA ALA A 385 74.86 -29.86 -58.26
C ALA A 385 74.74 -31.20 -59.01
N MET A 386 74.57 -32.32 -58.28
CA MET A 386 74.37 -33.65 -58.86
C MET A 386 73.09 -33.72 -59.71
N THR A 387 71.99 -33.12 -59.26
CA THR A 387 70.76 -33.02 -60.08
C THR A 387 70.95 -32.13 -61.31
N GLY A 388 71.66 -31.00 -61.19
CA GLY A 388 72.03 -30.17 -62.33
C GLY A 388 72.88 -30.93 -63.37
N VAL A 389 73.85 -31.72 -62.91
CA VAL A 389 74.68 -32.58 -63.77
C VAL A 389 73.83 -33.68 -64.43
N LEU A 390 72.95 -34.34 -63.68
CA LEU A 390 72.03 -35.36 -64.21
C LEU A 390 71.06 -34.80 -65.26
N LEU A 391 70.61 -33.54 -65.11
CA LEU A 391 69.76 -32.84 -66.07
C LEU A 391 70.54 -32.37 -67.31
N MET A 392 71.81 -31.95 -67.16
CA MET A 392 72.67 -31.50 -68.26
C MET A 392 73.32 -32.64 -69.05
N ALA A 393 73.44 -33.84 -68.47
CA ALA A 393 74.05 -35.00 -69.11
C ALA A 393 73.22 -35.61 -70.26
N GLY A 394 72.02 -35.09 -70.55
CA GLY A 394 71.24 -35.42 -71.75
C GLY A 394 70.76 -36.88 -71.87
N LEU A 395 70.88 -37.68 -70.80
CA LEU A 395 70.44 -39.07 -70.78
C LEU A 395 68.90 -39.13 -70.64
N PRO A 396 68.20 -40.01 -71.39
CA PRO A 396 66.74 -40.18 -71.28
C PRO A 396 66.40 -40.91 -69.99
N MET A 397 66.38 -40.17 -68.88
CA MET A 397 66.02 -40.65 -67.55
C MET A 397 64.61 -40.17 -67.17
N PRO A 398 63.80 -41.01 -66.51
CA PRO A 398 62.51 -40.58 -65.98
C PRO A 398 62.69 -39.39 -65.03
N THR A 399 61.78 -38.41 -65.08
CA THR A 399 61.82 -37.21 -64.22
C THR A 399 61.87 -37.55 -62.72
N ALA A 400 61.32 -38.69 -62.32
CA ALA A 400 61.41 -39.23 -60.97
C ALA A 400 62.85 -39.55 -60.53
N VAL A 401 63.71 -40.00 -61.45
CA VAL A 401 65.12 -40.34 -61.18
C VAL A 401 65.98 -39.09 -61.10
N ALA A 402 65.74 -38.11 -61.98
CA ALA A 402 66.41 -36.80 -61.92
C ALA A 402 66.07 -36.02 -60.64
N GLY A 403 64.86 -36.19 -60.10
CA GLY A 403 64.44 -35.58 -58.83
C GLY A 403 64.85 -36.36 -57.57
N ALA A 404 65.35 -37.59 -57.71
CA ALA A 404 65.66 -38.47 -56.58
C ALA A 404 66.67 -37.88 -55.56
N PRO A 405 67.75 -37.17 -55.97
CA PRO A 405 68.69 -36.58 -55.02
C PRO A 405 68.08 -35.41 -54.22
N VAL A 406 67.19 -34.61 -54.84
CA VAL A 406 66.46 -33.55 -54.14
C VAL A 406 65.43 -34.13 -53.17
N ALA A 407 64.70 -35.18 -53.58
CA ALA A 407 63.80 -35.90 -52.69
C ALA A 407 64.55 -36.53 -51.49
N ALA A 408 65.73 -37.10 -51.73
CA ALA A 408 66.60 -37.61 -50.68
C ALA A 408 67.07 -36.50 -49.72
N ALA A 409 67.44 -35.32 -50.24
CA ALA A 409 67.80 -34.15 -49.42
C ALA A 409 66.64 -33.64 -48.56
N LEU A 410 65.43 -33.60 -49.12
CA LEU A 410 64.19 -33.23 -48.41
C LEU A 410 63.86 -34.25 -47.30
N LEU A 411 64.03 -35.55 -47.57
CA LEU A 411 63.81 -36.62 -46.58
C LEU A 411 64.88 -36.63 -45.48
N LEU A 412 66.15 -36.44 -45.84
CA LEU A 412 67.26 -36.34 -44.89
C LEU A 412 67.11 -35.11 -43.98
N THR A 413 66.73 -33.96 -44.51
CA THR A 413 66.43 -32.78 -43.69
C THR A 413 65.19 -32.95 -42.83
N ALA A 414 64.15 -33.62 -43.33
CA ALA A 414 63.00 -33.97 -42.52
C ALA A 414 63.36 -34.95 -41.38
N PHE A 415 64.23 -35.93 -41.66
CA PHE A 415 64.76 -36.88 -40.70
C PHE A 415 65.63 -36.20 -39.64
N ALA A 416 66.57 -35.35 -40.08
CA ALA A 416 67.43 -34.55 -39.22
C ALA A 416 66.61 -33.66 -38.26
N ARG A 417 65.62 -32.95 -38.80
CA ARG A 417 64.67 -32.15 -38.03
C ARG A 417 63.86 -32.98 -37.04
N SER A 418 63.48 -34.21 -37.43
CA SER A 418 62.66 -35.10 -36.58
C SER A 418 63.43 -35.61 -35.37
N ARG A 419 64.75 -35.73 -35.47
CA ARG A 419 65.66 -36.17 -34.40
C ARG A 419 66.05 -35.04 -33.44
N ARG A 420 65.66 -33.79 -33.71
CA ARG A 420 65.95 -32.64 -32.84
C ARG A 420 65.21 -32.78 -31.51
N VAL A 421 65.99 -32.72 -30.43
CA VAL A 421 65.52 -32.83 -29.04
C VAL A 421 64.51 -31.72 -28.72
N GLU A 422 64.72 -30.52 -29.28
CA GLU A 422 63.83 -29.37 -29.11
C GLU A 422 62.41 -29.65 -29.63
N ARG A 423 62.30 -30.38 -30.74
CA ARG A 423 61.01 -30.75 -31.34
C ARG A 423 60.33 -31.87 -30.57
N ALA A 424 61.09 -32.82 -30.04
CA ALA A 424 60.56 -33.88 -29.18
C ALA A 424 60.02 -33.29 -27.86
N GLN A 425 60.78 -32.40 -27.22
CA GLN A 425 60.38 -31.69 -26.00
C GLN A 425 59.13 -30.82 -26.23
N ALA A 426 59.08 -30.04 -27.31
CA ALA A 426 57.91 -29.21 -27.63
C ALA A 426 56.65 -30.04 -27.92
N ARG A 427 56.78 -31.21 -28.57
CA ARG A 427 55.64 -32.14 -28.77
C ARG A 427 55.17 -32.78 -27.48
N ALA A 428 56.09 -33.21 -26.61
CA ALA A 428 55.74 -33.80 -25.32
C ALA A 428 55.05 -32.78 -24.41
N ALA A 429 55.55 -31.53 -24.38
CA ALA A 429 54.92 -30.42 -23.67
C ALA A 429 53.50 -30.13 -24.19
N LEU A 430 53.31 -30.07 -25.51
CA LEU A 430 52.00 -29.88 -26.12
C LEU A 430 51.03 -31.03 -25.79
N ALA A 431 51.48 -32.28 -25.85
CA ALA A 431 50.67 -33.45 -25.50
C ALA A 431 50.23 -33.44 -24.04
N GLY A 432 51.16 -33.12 -23.11
CA GLY A 432 50.86 -33.00 -21.68
C GLY A 432 49.85 -31.88 -21.37
N LEU A 433 50.03 -30.70 -21.97
CA LEU A 433 49.10 -29.57 -21.80
C LEU A 433 47.72 -29.88 -22.40
N THR A 434 47.66 -30.56 -23.55
CA THR A 434 46.38 -30.94 -24.19
C THR A 434 45.62 -31.99 -23.36
N GLN A 435 46.33 -32.94 -22.76
CA GLN A 435 45.74 -33.94 -21.85
C GLN A 435 45.20 -33.29 -20.58
N GLN A 436 45.92 -32.32 -20.00
CA GLN A 436 45.45 -31.56 -18.85
C GLN A 436 44.21 -30.71 -19.20
N LEU A 437 44.14 -30.14 -20.40
CA LEU A 437 43.01 -29.33 -20.87
C LEU A 437 41.75 -30.17 -21.03
N GLY A 438 41.86 -31.36 -21.64
CA GLY A 438 40.71 -32.27 -21.81
C GLY A 438 40.08 -32.74 -20.48
N ARG A 439 40.85 -32.82 -19.39
CA ARG A 439 40.32 -33.12 -18.04
C ARG A 439 39.51 -31.97 -17.43
N LEU A 440 39.71 -30.74 -17.91
CA LEU A 440 39.05 -29.53 -17.42
C LEU A 440 37.81 -29.13 -18.24
N ASP A 441 37.49 -29.82 -19.34
CA ASP A 441 36.29 -29.52 -20.15
C ASP A 441 34.97 -29.93 -19.46
N GLU A 442 34.98 -30.99 -18.64
CA GLU A 442 33.81 -31.41 -17.85
C GLU A 442 33.34 -30.36 -16.82
N PRO A 443 34.22 -29.76 -15.98
CA PRO A 443 33.80 -28.73 -15.05
C PRO A 443 33.36 -27.43 -15.73
N VAL A 444 33.83 -27.11 -16.94
CA VAL A 444 33.34 -25.95 -17.72
C VAL A 444 31.89 -26.17 -18.17
N LYS A 445 31.57 -27.37 -18.68
CA LYS A 445 30.17 -27.74 -18.98
C LYS A 445 29.29 -27.76 -17.73
N ALA A 446 29.84 -28.18 -16.59
CA ALA A 446 29.14 -28.10 -15.31
C ALA A 446 28.83 -26.65 -14.90
N ALA A 447 29.70 -25.69 -15.23
CA ALA A 447 29.47 -24.27 -14.97
C ALA A 447 28.30 -23.69 -15.81
N GLU A 448 28.22 -24.07 -17.08
CA GLU A 448 27.07 -23.68 -17.93
C GLU A 448 25.76 -24.30 -17.44
N LYS A 449 25.80 -25.57 -17.01
CA LYS A 449 24.64 -26.24 -16.41
C LYS A 449 24.18 -25.54 -15.13
N LEU A 450 25.12 -25.20 -14.23
CA LEU A 450 24.83 -24.46 -13.00
C LEU A 450 24.23 -23.08 -13.30
N ARG A 451 24.69 -22.40 -14.36
CA ARG A 451 24.13 -21.12 -14.79
C ARG A 451 22.65 -21.25 -15.18
N LYS A 452 22.31 -22.25 -16.00
CA LYS A 452 20.93 -22.53 -16.40
C LYS A 452 20.04 -22.91 -15.21
N GLU A 453 20.56 -23.70 -14.26
CA GLU A 453 19.85 -24.04 -13.02
C GLU A 453 19.56 -22.79 -12.19
N LYS A 454 20.55 -21.90 -12.03
CA LYS A 454 20.39 -20.62 -11.33
C LYS A 454 19.37 -19.70 -12.03
N GLU A 455 19.47 -19.54 -13.35
CA GLU A 455 18.53 -18.72 -14.14
C GLU A 455 17.08 -19.24 -13.97
N LYS A 456 16.89 -20.55 -14.05
CA LYS A 456 15.57 -21.18 -13.84
C LYS A 456 15.06 -20.96 -12.41
N PHE A 457 15.93 -21.12 -11.41
CA PHE A 457 15.59 -20.90 -10.02
C PHE A 457 15.19 -19.44 -9.74
N GLU A 458 15.99 -18.47 -10.20
CA GLU A 458 15.68 -17.04 -10.01
C GLU A 458 14.40 -16.64 -10.74
N ALA A 459 14.12 -17.20 -11.92
CA ALA A 459 12.84 -17.00 -12.61
C ALA A 459 11.65 -17.50 -11.76
N THR A 460 11.74 -18.71 -11.20
CA THR A 460 10.68 -19.25 -10.33
C THR A 460 10.51 -18.44 -9.03
N GLU A 461 11.59 -17.93 -8.45
CA GLU A 461 11.53 -17.07 -7.26
C GLU A 461 10.98 -15.67 -7.57
N SER A 462 11.27 -15.13 -8.76
CA SER A 462 10.68 -13.88 -9.23
C SER A 462 9.17 -14.03 -9.43
N GLU A 463 8.70 -15.13 -10.02
CA GLU A 463 7.26 -15.40 -10.15
C GLU A 463 6.58 -15.56 -8.78
N ARG A 464 7.21 -16.30 -7.86
CA ARG A 464 6.70 -16.51 -6.50
C ARG A 464 6.60 -15.20 -5.72
N SER A 465 7.65 -14.38 -5.75
CA SER A 465 7.67 -13.08 -5.07
C SER A 465 6.64 -12.10 -5.67
N ALA A 466 6.46 -12.10 -6.99
CA ALA A 466 5.41 -11.32 -7.66
C ALA A 466 3.98 -11.84 -7.36
N ALA A 467 3.80 -13.12 -7.02
CA ALA A 467 2.51 -13.68 -6.64
C ALA A 467 2.09 -13.31 -5.20
N HIS A 468 3.05 -13.04 -4.30
CA HIS A 468 2.77 -12.67 -2.91
C HIS A 468 1.87 -11.44 -2.74
N PRO A 469 2.16 -10.27 -3.35
CA PRO A 469 1.28 -9.10 -3.24
C PRO A 469 -0.11 -9.38 -3.82
N LYS A 470 -0.20 -10.14 -4.93
CA LYS A 470 -1.50 -10.53 -5.52
C LYS A 470 -2.36 -11.35 -4.56
N GLU A 471 -1.76 -12.24 -3.77
CA GLU A 471 -2.49 -13.00 -2.74
C GLU A 471 -2.88 -12.13 -1.54
N GLN A 472 -2.06 -11.14 -1.16
CA GLN A 472 -2.44 -10.14 -0.15
C GLN A 472 -3.63 -9.28 -0.62
N ASP A 473 -3.63 -8.87 -1.88
CA ASP A 473 -4.73 -8.11 -2.49
C ASP A 473 -6.01 -8.92 -2.52
N LYS A 474 -5.94 -10.22 -2.86
CA LYS A 474 -7.11 -11.13 -2.82
C LYS A 474 -7.70 -11.24 -1.42
N LEU A 475 -6.88 -11.35 -0.37
CA LEU A 475 -7.35 -11.38 1.02
C LEU A 475 -8.04 -10.06 1.40
N THR A 476 -7.44 -8.93 1.01
CA THR A 476 -7.99 -7.60 1.27
C THR A 476 -9.30 -7.36 0.51
N ALA A 477 -9.40 -7.79 -0.74
CA ALA A 477 -10.63 -7.74 -1.54
C ALA A 477 -11.75 -8.59 -0.92
N ARG A 478 -11.44 -9.80 -0.44
CA ARG A 478 -12.39 -10.66 0.29
C ARG A 478 -12.90 -9.98 1.56
N TYR A 479 -12.01 -9.37 2.35
CA TYR A 479 -12.38 -8.61 3.53
C TYR A 479 -13.37 -7.47 3.21
N HIS A 480 -13.08 -6.67 2.18
CA HIS A 480 -13.99 -5.60 1.75
C HIS A 480 -15.34 -6.13 1.22
N ALA A 481 -15.35 -7.27 0.53
CA ALA A 481 -16.58 -7.91 0.08
C ALA A 481 -17.43 -8.37 1.28
N GLU A 482 -16.83 -9.01 2.29
CA GLU A 482 -17.52 -9.42 3.52
C GLU A 482 -18.10 -8.21 4.28
N LEU A 483 -17.33 -7.11 4.41
CA LEU A 483 -17.83 -5.87 5.04
C LEU A 483 -19.01 -5.27 4.28
N LYS A 484 -18.91 -5.20 2.95
CA LYS A 484 -19.98 -4.68 2.09
C LYS A 484 -21.25 -5.51 2.23
N GLU A 485 -21.12 -6.83 2.27
CA GLU A 485 -22.25 -7.73 2.45
C GLU A 485 -22.90 -7.55 3.84
N ALA A 486 -22.09 -7.44 4.90
CA ALA A 486 -22.57 -7.18 6.25
C ALA A 486 -23.41 -5.88 6.32
N GLU A 487 -22.91 -4.79 5.73
CA GLU A 487 -23.63 -3.51 5.72
C GLU A 487 -24.90 -3.58 4.86
N GLN A 488 -24.85 -4.25 3.70
CA GLN A 488 -26.06 -4.46 2.88
C GLN A 488 -27.13 -5.27 3.61
N ARG A 489 -26.74 -6.31 4.34
CA ARG A 489 -27.67 -7.12 5.16
C ARG A 489 -28.32 -6.28 6.25
N LYS A 490 -27.54 -5.42 6.93
CA LYS A 490 -28.05 -4.46 7.92
C LYS A 490 -29.08 -3.52 7.30
N VAL A 491 -28.75 -2.86 6.19
CA VAL A 491 -29.65 -1.91 5.51
C VAL A 491 -30.95 -2.59 5.06
N ARG A 492 -30.88 -3.80 4.51
CA ARG A 492 -32.08 -4.57 4.11
C ARG A 492 -32.99 -4.85 5.30
N LYS A 493 -32.43 -5.39 6.40
CA LYS A 493 -33.19 -5.68 7.63
C LYS A 493 -33.76 -4.42 8.27
N GLN A 494 -32.99 -3.33 8.29
CA GLN A 494 -33.44 -2.05 8.82
C GLN A 494 -34.65 -1.53 8.04
N ARG A 495 -34.60 -1.54 6.70
CA ARG A 495 -35.74 -1.16 5.85
C ARG A 495 -36.98 -2.02 6.09
N GLU A 496 -36.81 -3.33 6.30
CA GLU A 496 -37.94 -4.22 6.62
C GLU A 496 -38.57 -3.87 7.98
N ILE A 497 -37.76 -3.58 9.00
CA ILE A 497 -38.25 -3.18 10.32
C ILE A 497 -38.93 -1.81 10.25
N ASP A 498 -38.34 -0.83 9.58
CA ASP A 498 -38.92 0.50 9.43
C ASP A 498 -40.27 0.43 8.69
N LYS A 499 -40.38 -0.44 7.68
CA LYS A 499 -41.67 -0.72 7.00
C LYS A 499 -42.71 -1.32 7.96
N LYS A 500 -42.31 -2.22 8.88
CA LYS A 500 -43.21 -2.78 9.90
C LYS A 500 -43.65 -1.70 10.89
N ILE A 501 -42.73 -0.84 11.33
CA ILE A 501 -43.05 0.29 12.24
C ILE A 501 -44.02 1.25 11.56
N GLY A 502 -43.80 1.60 10.29
CA GLY A 502 -44.69 2.48 9.54
C GLY A 502 -46.12 1.95 9.38
N LYS A 503 -46.29 0.62 9.34
CA LYS A 503 -47.62 -0.03 9.26
C LYS A 503 -48.39 -0.05 10.59
N LEU A 504 -47.73 0.18 11.73
CA LEU A 504 -48.39 0.07 13.05
C LEU A 504 -49.54 1.07 13.24
N ALA A 505 -49.48 2.24 12.61
CA ALA A 505 -50.57 3.22 12.68
C ALA A 505 -51.82 2.73 11.96
N GLU A 506 -51.65 2.09 10.80
CA GLU A 506 -52.74 1.46 10.06
C GLU A 506 -53.30 0.26 10.83
N ASP A 507 -52.43 -0.58 11.41
CA ASP A 507 -52.83 -1.71 12.24
C ASP A 507 -53.63 -1.27 13.47
N LEU A 508 -53.24 -0.17 14.12
CA LEU A 508 -53.97 0.44 15.23
C LEU A 508 -55.38 0.87 14.80
N SER A 509 -55.49 1.59 13.68
CA SER A 509 -56.79 2.04 13.16
C SER A 509 -57.71 0.86 12.86
N LYS A 510 -57.19 -0.17 12.18
CA LYS A 510 -57.93 -1.41 11.88
C LYS A 510 -58.37 -2.14 13.15
N ALA A 511 -57.50 -2.23 14.15
CA ALA A 511 -57.81 -2.89 15.42
C ALA A 511 -58.91 -2.15 16.19
N LEU A 512 -58.87 -0.80 16.24
CA LEU A 512 -59.89 0.02 16.88
C LEU A 512 -61.25 -0.10 16.17
N LEU A 513 -61.26 -0.04 14.83
CA LEU A 513 -62.48 -0.21 14.02
C LEU A 513 -63.10 -1.59 14.23
N LYS A 514 -62.28 -2.64 14.19
CA LYS A 514 -62.73 -4.01 14.45
C LYS A 514 -63.32 -4.15 15.85
N ALA A 515 -62.62 -3.66 16.88
CA ALA A 515 -63.10 -3.72 18.25
C ALA A 515 -64.41 -2.95 18.45
N LEU A 516 -64.57 -1.78 17.81
CA LEU A 516 -65.83 -1.03 17.85
C LEU A 516 -66.97 -1.81 17.18
N THR A 517 -66.70 -2.41 16.02
CA THR A 517 -67.68 -3.24 15.30
C THR A 517 -68.09 -4.45 16.12
N ASP A 518 -67.13 -5.15 16.72
CA ASP A 518 -67.39 -6.30 17.59
C ASP A 518 -68.25 -5.89 18.81
N LYS A 519 -67.97 -4.72 19.40
CA LYS A 519 -68.75 -4.17 20.52
C LYS A 519 -70.18 -3.76 20.12
N GLN A 520 -70.34 -3.12 18.96
CA GLN A 520 -71.66 -2.76 18.41
C GLN A 520 -72.50 -4.01 18.14
N ASN A 521 -71.91 -5.02 17.51
CA ASN A 521 -72.57 -6.30 17.24
C ASN A 521 -72.98 -7.01 18.54
N ALA A 522 -72.11 -7.02 19.56
CA ALA A 522 -72.42 -7.57 20.87
C ALA A 522 -73.57 -6.81 21.55
N TYR A 523 -73.58 -5.48 21.49
CA TYR A 523 -74.66 -4.64 22.04
C TYR A 523 -76.00 -4.94 21.38
N VAL A 524 -76.04 -4.98 20.04
CA VAL A 524 -77.27 -5.28 19.30
C VAL A 524 -77.76 -6.68 19.66
N ARG A 525 -76.88 -7.68 19.72
CA ARG A 525 -77.23 -9.05 20.10
C ARG A 525 -77.83 -9.13 21.52
N ASP A 526 -77.22 -8.48 22.49
CA ASP A 526 -77.73 -8.41 23.87
C ASP A 526 -79.10 -7.73 23.94
N ARG A 527 -79.29 -6.60 23.24
CA ARG A 527 -80.58 -5.90 23.18
C ARG A 527 -81.68 -6.74 22.54
N LEU A 528 -81.38 -7.45 21.46
CA LEU A 528 -82.32 -8.34 20.81
C LEU A 528 -82.71 -9.52 21.70
N GLY A 529 -81.76 -10.09 22.45
CA GLY A 529 -82.02 -11.20 23.39
C GLY A 529 -82.88 -10.79 24.59
N ARG A 530 -82.72 -9.56 25.09
CA ARG A 530 -83.53 -9.03 26.20
C ARG A 530 -84.96 -8.65 25.81
N ARG A 531 -85.24 -8.43 24.53
CA ARG A 531 -86.56 -8.05 24.05
C ARG A 531 -87.41 -9.30 23.81
N LEU A 532 -88.04 -9.78 24.88
CA LEU A 532 -88.94 -10.94 24.83
C LEU A 532 -90.25 -10.60 24.10
N ILE A 533 -90.75 -11.54 23.32
CA ILE A 533 -92.03 -11.40 22.60
C ILE A 533 -93.20 -11.39 23.59
N ALA A 534 -93.08 -12.13 24.70
CA ALA A 534 -94.13 -12.23 25.71
C ALA A 534 -94.41 -10.91 26.46
N ASP A 535 -93.36 -10.11 26.70
CA ASP A 535 -93.46 -8.86 27.48
C ASP A 535 -94.02 -7.70 26.66
N SER A 536 -93.89 -7.74 25.34
CA SER A 536 -94.36 -6.70 24.43
C SER A 536 -94.69 -7.32 23.06
N PRO A 537 -95.83 -8.03 22.98
CA PRO A 537 -96.20 -8.76 21.78
C PRO A 537 -96.39 -7.84 20.56
N PRO A 538 -95.91 -8.24 19.37
CA PRO A 538 -96.18 -7.51 18.14
C PRO A 538 -97.67 -7.59 17.77
N HIS A 539 -98.12 -6.61 16.99
CA HIS A 539 -99.51 -6.51 16.55
C HIS A 539 -99.98 -7.82 15.87
N GLY A 540 -101.07 -8.40 16.36
CA GLY A 540 -101.61 -9.67 15.86
C GLY A 540 -101.04 -10.96 16.50
N ILE A 541 -100.11 -10.84 17.46
CA ILE A 541 -99.56 -11.97 18.22
C ILE A 541 -99.95 -11.85 19.70
N GLY A 542 -101.06 -12.48 20.10
CA GLY A 542 -101.47 -12.51 21.51
C GLY A 542 -100.60 -13.43 22.39
N PRO A 543 -100.81 -13.44 23.73
CA PRO A 543 -100.01 -14.21 24.69
C PRO A 543 -99.93 -15.71 24.38
N THR A 544 -101.03 -16.33 23.93
CA THR A 544 -101.07 -17.74 23.54
C THR A 544 -100.18 -18.04 22.33
N LEU A 545 -100.11 -17.11 21.37
CA LEU A 545 -99.27 -17.26 20.17
C LEU A 545 -97.80 -16.99 20.48
N ALA A 546 -97.51 -16.05 21.39
CA ALA A 546 -96.18 -15.83 21.93
C ALA A 546 -95.65 -17.07 22.68
N ALA A 547 -96.49 -17.77 23.46
CA ALA A 547 -96.12 -19.02 24.11
C ALA A 547 -95.80 -20.15 23.11
N ARG A 548 -96.56 -20.24 22.00
CA ARG A 548 -96.27 -21.20 20.92
C ARG A 548 -94.96 -20.89 20.19
N LEU A 549 -94.69 -19.60 19.92
CA LEU A 549 -93.40 -19.14 19.39
C LEU A 549 -92.25 -19.53 20.34
N ALA A 550 -92.43 -19.32 21.64
CA ALA A 550 -91.43 -19.68 22.64
C ALA A 550 -91.15 -21.20 22.71
N ALA A 551 -92.19 -22.03 22.51
CA ALA A 551 -92.09 -23.49 22.48
C ALA A 551 -91.27 -24.01 21.28
N VAL A 552 -91.29 -23.30 20.15
CA VAL A 552 -90.47 -23.64 18.98
C VAL A 552 -89.08 -22.98 18.97
N GLY A 553 -88.74 -22.28 20.05
CA GLY A 553 -87.43 -21.64 20.25
C GLY A 553 -87.36 -20.16 19.86
N ILE A 554 -88.48 -19.52 19.52
CA ILE A 554 -88.54 -18.08 19.22
C ILE A 554 -89.07 -17.34 20.46
N ARG A 555 -88.17 -16.91 21.34
CA ARG A 555 -88.53 -16.25 22.62
C ARG A 555 -88.31 -14.75 22.57
N SER A 556 -87.31 -14.31 21.82
CA SER A 556 -86.84 -12.93 21.73
C SER A 556 -86.67 -12.49 20.28
N ALA A 557 -86.41 -11.19 20.09
CA ALA A 557 -86.06 -10.63 18.79
C ALA A 557 -84.74 -11.22 18.22
N ALA A 558 -83.89 -11.85 19.05
CA ALA A 558 -82.65 -12.49 18.60
C ALA A 558 -82.88 -13.87 17.96
N ASP A 559 -83.98 -14.56 18.30
CA ASP A 559 -84.21 -15.96 17.92
C ASP A 559 -84.88 -16.11 16.55
N PHE A 560 -85.36 -15.01 15.99
CA PHE A 560 -86.01 -14.91 14.70
C PHE A 560 -85.14 -14.05 13.76
N THR A 561 -85.07 -14.37 12.47
CA THR A 561 -84.25 -13.62 11.50
C THR A 561 -85.01 -13.18 10.24
N GLY A 562 -86.19 -13.75 9.99
CA GLY A 562 -87.05 -13.44 8.85
C GLY A 562 -88.01 -14.58 8.57
N TYR A 563 -88.82 -14.50 7.50
CA TYR A 563 -89.77 -15.54 7.12
C TYR A 563 -89.69 -15.87 5.63
N ARG A 564 -90.25 -17.01 5.24
CA ARG A 564 -90.48 -17.41 3.84
C ARG A 564 -91.96 -17.69 3.62
N THR A 565 -92.49 -17.23 2.50
CA THR A 565 -93.86 -17.53 2.08
C THR A 565 -93.94 -18.96 1.57
N VAL A 566 -94.98 -19.68 1.95
CA VAL A 566 -95.27 -21.04 1.47
C VAL A 566 -96.71 -21.08 0.98
N GLN A 567 -96.90 -21.52 -0.26
CA GLN A 567 -98.22 -21.55 -0.89
C GLN A 567 -98.99 -22.80 -0.45
N ASN A 568 -100.21 -22.62 0.04
CA ASN A 568 -101.06 -23.73 0.49
C ASN A 568 -102.13 -24.02 -0.57
N ASN A 569 -101.92 -25.10 -1.32
CA ASN A 569 -102.78 -25.48 -2.45
C ASN A 569 -104.20 -25.92 -2.01
N SER A 570 -104.41 -26.28 -0.74
CA SER A 570 -105.72 -26.77 -0.27
C SER A 570 -106.73 -25.67 0.07
N PHE A 571 -106.28 -24.43 0.31
CA PHE A 571 -107.15 -23.32 0.74
C PHE A 571 -106.87 -22.01 -0.01
N ASN A 572 -106.14 -22.07 -1.13
CA ASN A 572 -105.68 -20.92 -1.92
C ASN A 572 -105.15 -19.74 -1.07
N SER A 573 -104.34 -20.07 -0.05
CA SER A 573 -103.83 -19.11 0.93
C SER A 573 -102.31 -19.18 1.06
N THR A 574 -101.69 -18.04 1.36
CA THR A 574 -100.25 -17.93 1.59
C THR A 574 -99.94 -18.13 3.07
N GLY A 575 -99.27 -19.24 3.39
CA GLY A 575 -98.69 -19.49 4.71
C GLY A 575 -97.31 -18.86 4.87
N ALA A 576 -96.78 -18.85 6.08
CA ALA A 576 -95.43 -18.37 6.36
C ALA A 576 -94.66 -19.35 7.25
N VAL A 577 -93.40 -19.60 6.90
CA VAL A 577 -92.46 -20.39 7.68
C VAL A 577 -91.39 -19.45 8.21
N LEU A 578 -91.17 -19.47 9.52
CA LEU A 578 -90.25 -18.57 10.20
C LEU A 578 -88.83 -19.12 10.14
N VAL A 579 -87.84 -18.25 9.94
CA VAL A 579 -86.42 -18.56 9.97
C VAL A 579 -85.89 -18.23 11.36
N ILE A 580 -85.47 -19.26 12.10
CA ILE A 580 -84.85 -19.05 13.41
C ILE A 580 -83.36 -18.68 13.27
N SER A 581 -82.75 -18.20 14.35
CA SER A 581 -81.38 -17.66 14.37
C SER A 581 -80.29 -18.60 13.84
N ASN A 582 -80.50 -19.92 13.91
CA ASN A 582 -79.59 -20.93 13.35
C ASN A 582 -79.88 -21.29 11.88
N GLY A 583 -80.80 -20.57 11.21
CA GLY A 583 -81.18 -20.79 9.82
C GLY A 583 -82.25 -21.86 9.59
N ARG A 584 -82.69 -22.59 10.63
CA ARG A 584 -83.75 -23.59 10.51
C ARG A 584 -85.09 -22.92 10.22
N LEU A 585 -85.87 -23.58 9.38
CA LEU A 585 -87.23 -23.18 9.04
C LEU A 585 -88.22 -23.85 9.97
N VAL A 586 -89.10 -23.07 10.59
CA VAL A 586 -90.07 -23.54 11.59
C VAL A 586 -91.47 -23.06 11.20
N ASN A 587 -92.39 -24.01 11.05
CA ASN A 587 -93.81 -23.71 10.83
C ASN A 587 -94.52 -23.62 12.19
N VAL A 588 -95.29 -22.56 12.41
CA VAL A 588 -96.00 -22.32 13.67
C VAL A 588 -97.49 -22.16 13.40
N THR A 589 -98.29 -23.10 13.91
CA THR A 589 -99.73 -23.13 13.73
C THR A 589 -100.38 -21.85 14.26
N GLY A 590 -101.02 -21.10 13.36
CA GLY A 590 -101.68 -19.81 13.66
C GLY A 590 -100.89 -18.58 13.23
N ILE A 591 -99.70 -18.74 12.62
CA ILE A 591 -98.90 -17.67 12.00
C ILE A 591 -98.99 -17.80 10.47
N GLY A 592 -99.90 -17.04 9.87
CA GLY A 592 -99.95 -16.82 8.43
C GLY A 592 -99.07 -15.64 8.00
N GLU A 593 -99.08 -15.34 6.70
CA GLU A 593 -98.26 -14.28 6.09
C GLU A 593 -98.38 -12.93 6.82
N ALA A 594 -99.60 -12.44 7.07
CA ALA A 594 -99.82 -11.16 7.74
C ALA A 594 -99.19 -11.07 9.14
N LYS A 595 -99.22 -12.17 9.92
CA LYS A 595 -98.61 -12.21 11.25
C LYS A 595 -97.09 -12.38 11.19
N ALA A 596 -96.59 -13.09 10.19
CA ALA A 596 -95.15 -13.18 9.94
C ALA A 596 -94.57 -11.81 9.50
N ILE A 597 -95.30 -11.06 8.67
CA ILE A 597 -94.97 -9.66 8.34
C ILE A 597 -94.96 -8.81 9.60
N GLY A 598 -96.00 -8.88 10.45
CA GLY A 598 -96.05 -8.13 11.71
C GLY A 598 -94.89 -8.45 12.66
N LEU A 599 -94.50 -9.73 12.77
CA LEU A 599 -93.34 -10.15 13.55
C LEU A 599 -92.01 -9.65 12.97
N ASP A 600 -91.88 -9.63 11.64
CA ASP A 600 -90.70 -9.15 10.94
C ASP A 600 -90.55 -7.62 11.03
N VAL A 601 -91.63 -6.86 10.86
CA VAL A 601 -91.65 -5.40 11.07
C VAL A 601 -91.25 -5.08 12.51
N TRP A 602 -91.87 -5.73 13.50
CA TRP A 602 -91.51 -5.56 14.91
C TRP A 602 -90.03 -5.83 15.16
N ARG A 603 -89.49 -6.92 14.62
CA ARG A 603 -88.07 -7.23 14.79
C ARG A 603 -87.20 -6.16 14.14
N ARG A 604 -87.53 -5.69 12.93
CA ARG A 604 -86.80 -4.63 12.23
C ARG A 604 -86.78 -3.34 13.06
N ASP A 605 -87.88 -2.98 13.70
CA ASP A 605 -87.95 -1.81 14.59
C ASP A 605 -87.07 -1.98 15.84
N VAL A 606 -87.06 -3.17 16.45
CA VAL A 606 -86.19 -3.47 17.59
C VAL A 606 -84.71 -3.41 17.17
N VAL A 607 -84.37 -3.96 16.00
CA VAL A 607 -83.01 -3.88 15.43
C VAL A 607 -82.63 -2.42 15.15
N ALA A 608 -83.50 -1.65 14.48
CA ALA A 608 -83.26 -0.24 14.16
C ALA A 608 -83.05 0.60 15.42
N SER A 609 -83.87 0.39 16.45
CA SER A 609 -83.72 1.03 17.76
C SER A 609 -82.42 0.64 18.47
N ALA A 610 -82.03 -0.64 18.41
CA ALA A 610 -80.78 -1.11 18.98
C ALA A 610 -79.55 -0.53 18.27
N VAL A 611 -79.56 -0.47 16.93
CA VAL A 611 -78.50 0.15 16.12
C VAL A 611 -78.42 1.65 16.38
N ALA A 612 -79.55 2.35 16.50
CA ALA A 612 -79.56 3.79 16.79
C ALA A 612 -78.92 4.13 18.16
N ARG A 613 -79.03 3.23 19.13
CA ARG A 613 -78.52 3.41 20.51
C ARG A 613 -77.19 2.71 20.79
N GLN A 614 -76.58 2.07 19.79
CA GLN A 614 -75.33 1.35 19.98
C GLN A 614 -74.17 2.30 20.30
N PRO A 615 -73.13 1.83 21.01
CA PRO A 615 -71.95 2.65 21.29
C PRO A 615 -71.30 3.17 20.00
N LYS A 616 -71.04 4.48 19.94
CA LYS A 616 -70.34 5.11 18.81
C LYS A 616 -68.81 5.15 19.00
N ALA A 617 -68.33 4.86 20.21
CA ALA A 617 -66.92 4.83 20.56
C ALA A 617 -66.63 3.68 21.54
N LEU A 618 -65.37 3.24 21.56
CA LEU A 618 -64.85 2.33 22.57
C LEU A 618 -64.70 3.03 23.92
N GLY A 619 -64.75 2.27 25.01
CA GLY A 619 -64.44 2.80 26.34
C GLY A 619 -62.94 3.12 26.46
N THR A 620 -62.59 4.02 27.37
CA THR A 620 -61.20 4.46 27.57
C THR A 620 -60.27 3.29 27.87
N ALA A 621 -60.68 2.35 28.72
CA ALA A 621 -59.88 1.18 29.08
C ALA A 621 -59.63 0.22 27.90
N GLU A 622 -60.65 -0.07 27.09
CA GLU A 622 -60.53 -0.95 25.91
C GLU A 622 -59.60 -0.33 24.85
N ARG A 623 -59.75 0.98 24.62
CA ARG A 623 -58.89 1.74 23.72
C ARG A 623 -57.44 1.73 24.21
N GLN A 624 -57.21 2.01 25.48
CA GLN A 624 -55.88 1.99 26.10
C GLN A 624 -55.23 0.60 25.98
N GLN A 625 -55.98 -0.49 26.18
CA GLN A 625 -55.44 -1.85 26.05
C GLN A 625 -54.93 -2.13 24.63
N ILE A 626 -55.66 -1.70 23.59
CA ILE A 626 -55.25 -1.85 22.19
C ILE A 626 -54.01 -0.99 21.88
N GLU A 627 -54.01 0.27 22.33
CA GLU A 627 -52.89 1.20 22.16
C GLU A 627 -51.61 0.73 22.88
N GLN A 628 -51.74 0.14 24.08
CA GLN A 628 -50.63 -0.49 24.80
C GLN A 628 -50.08 -1.71 24.05
N GLY A 629 -50.93 -2.50 23.42
CA GLY A 629 -50.51 -3.62 22.56
C GLY A 629 -49.63 -3.15 21.39
N ILE A 630 -50.06 -2.09 20.70
CA ILE A 630 -49.29 -1.49 19.59
C ILE A 630 -47.98 -0.87 20.10
N THR A 631 -48.03 -0.17 21.24
CA THR A 631 -46.83 0.42 21.87
C THR A 631 -45.79 -0.65 22.21
N ARG A 632 -46.20 -1.78 22.80
CA ARG A 632 -45.29 -2.91 23.08
C ARG A 632 -44.66 -3.46 21.80
N ARG A 633 -45.46 -3.63 20.73
CA ARG A 633 -44.94 -4.11 19.44
C ARG A 633 -43.96 -3.12 18.79
N ARG A 634 -44.22 -1.81 18.94
CA ARG A 634 -43.29 -0.75 18.51
C ARG A 634 -41.97 -0.81 19.28
N ALA A 635 -42.03 -0.97 20.60
CA ALA A 635 -40.83 -1.13 21.44
C ALA A 635 -40.01 -2.34 20.97
N GLN A 636 -40.63 -3.51 20.82
CA GLN A 636 -39.95 -4.73 20.34
C GLN A 636 -39.28 -4.55 18.97
N LEU A 637 -39.94 -3.88 18.01
CA LEU A 637 -39.34 -3.60 16.69
C LEU A 637 -38.20 -2.59 16.79
N THR A 638 -38.28 -1.63 17.71
CA THR A 638 -37.22 -0.65 17.96
C THR A 638 -35.99 -1.33 18.58
N ASP A 639 -36.19 -2.25 19.51
CA ASP A 639 -35.13 -3.07 20.10
C ASP A 639 -34.47 -3.99 19.05
N GLN A 640 -35.27 -4.58 18.15
CA GLN A 640 -34.72 -5.35 17.03
C GLN A 640 -33.87 -4.47 16.09
N ARG A 641 -34.29 -3.22 15.86
CA ARG A 641 -33.52 -2.27 15.04
C ARG A 641 -32.21 -1.88 15.72
N SER A 642 -32.22 -1.59 17.02
CA SER A 642 -30.99 -1.22 17.75
C SER A 642 -30.01 -2.40 17.86
N ALA A 643 -30.52 -3.64 17.94
CA ALA A 643 -29.71 -4.85 17.94
C ALA A 643 -29.01 -5.18 16.60
N LEU A 644 -29.39 -4.52 15.48
CA LEU A 644 -28.73 -4.75 14.19
C LEU A 644 -27.28 -4.26 14.15
N GLU A 645 -26.96 -3.15 14.82
CA GLU A 645 -25.60 -2.60 14.85
C GLU A 645 -24.60 -3.54 15.55
N PRO A 646 -24.82 -3.99 16.81
CA PRO A 646 -23.89 -4.90 17.46
C PRO A 646 -23.76 -6.25 16.72
N ALA A 647 -24.83 -6.75 16.10
CA ALA A 647 -24.77 -7.94 15.26
C ALA A 647 -23.92 -7.73 13.99
N THR A 648 -23.98 -6.54 13.39
CA THR A 648 -23.15 -6.16 12.24
C THR A 648 -21.70 -5.99 12.67
N GLU A 649 -21.45 -5.38 13.83
CA GLU A 649 -20.12 -5.22 14.39
C GLU A 649 -19.44 -6.57 14.67
N ALA A 650 -20.17 -7.55 15.19
CA ALA A 650 -19.65 -8.91 15.35
C ALA A 650 -19.17 -9.53 14.03
N LEU A 651 -19.87 -9.28 12.92
CA LEU A 651 -19.43 -9.72 11.58
C LEU A 651 -18.18 -8.96 11.11
N ARG A 652 -18.08 -7.64 11.38
CA ARG A 652 -16.88 -6.84 11.05
C ARG A 652 -15.65 -7.35 11.80
N VAL A 653 -15.80 -7.64 13.09
CA VAL A 653 -14.75 -8.23 13.94
C VAL A 653 -14.34 -9.61 13.41
N GLN A 654 -15.29 -10.46 13.03
CA GLN A 654 -14.99 -11.77 12.45
C GLN A 654 -14.23 -11.65 11.11
N ALA A 655 -14.66 -10.75 10.22
CA ALA A 655 -13.99 -10.50 8.95
C ALA A 655 -12.56 -9.98 9.14
N ARG A 656 -12.35 -9.09 10.11
CA ARG A 656 -11.02 -8.58 10.49
C ARG A 656 -10.12 -9.70 10.99
N LYS A 657 -10.63 -10.57 11.86
CA LYS A 657 -9.86 -11.71 12.38
C LYS A 657 -9.43 -12.65 11.25
N LYS A 658 -10.32 -12.97 10.31
CA LYS A 658 -9.98 -13.79 9.14
C LYS A 658 -8.89 -13.16 8.28
N LEU A 659 -8.93 -11.84 8.08
CA LEU A 659 -7.91 -11.11 7.33
C LEU A 659 -6.55 -11.20 8.02
N GLU A 660 -6.52 -10.98 9.33
CA GLU A 660 -5.30 -11.06 10.15
C GLU A 660 -4.71 -12.48 10.14
N ASP A 661 -5.53 -13.50 10.41
CA ASP A 661 -5.12 -14.91 10.35
C ASP A 661 -4.65 -15.32 8.94
N GLY A 662 -5.26 -14.74 7.90
CA GLY A 662 -4.88 -14.96 6.50
C GLY A 662 -3.53 -14.34 6.18
N ARG A 663 -3.32 -13.07 6.58
CA ARG A 663 -2.06 -12.34 6.38
C ARG A 663 -0.92 -13.00 7.14
N SER A 664 -1.11 -13.35 8.41
CA SER A 664 -0.09 -14.00 9.23
C SER A 664 0.37 -15.33 8.62
N ARG A 665 -0.57 -16.18 8.17
CA ARG A 665 -0.23 -17.44 7.47
C ARG A 665 0.50 -17.22 6.16
N LEU A 666 0.07 -16.22 5.38
CA LEU A 666 0.69 -15.90 4.08
C LEU A 666 2.11 -15.36 4.27
N THR A 667 2.32 -14.46 5.23
CA THR A 667 3.64 -13.92 5.60
C THR A 667 4.54 -15.03 6.11
N GLN A 668 4.08 -15.89 7.02
CA GLN A 668 4.87 -17.01 7.52
C GLN A 668 5.34 -17.93 6.39
N LYS A 669 4.43 -18.30 5.47
CA LYS A 669 4.77 -19.11 4.29
C LYS A 669 5.79 -18.41 3.38
N HIS A 670 5.64 -17.09 3.18
CA HIS A 670 6.55 -16.31 2.36
C HIS A 670 7.94 -16.20 2.99
N THR A 671 8.03 -15.98 4.30
CA THR A 671 9.29 -15.92 5.05
C THR A 671 10.02 -17.26 5.01
N LEU A 672 9.33 -18.37 5.25
CA LEU A 672 9.93 -19.72 5.17
C LEU A 672 10.45 -20.00 3.76
N ALA A 673 9.68 -19.66 2.72
CA ALA A 673 10.12 -19.80 1.34
C ALA A 673 11.34 -18.93 1.02
N GLY A 674 11.38 -17.68 1.52
CA GLY A 674 12.52 -16.78 1.37
C GLY A 674 13.79 -17.29 2.05
N GLN A 675 13.67 -17.89 3.23
CA GLN A 675 14.80 -18.52 3.94
C GLN A 675 15.36 -19.72 3.16
N GLU A 676 14.50 -20.58 2.64
CA GLU A 676 14.90 -21.71 1.80
C GLU A 676 15.57 -21.23 0.50
N ALA A 677 15.02 -20.19 -0.13
CA ALA A 677 15.61 -19.60 -1.31
C ALA A 677 16.99 -18.98 -1.05
N ALA A 678 17.18 -18.32 0.10
CA ALA A 678 18.47 -17.80 0.52
C ALA A 678 19.52 -18.91 0.70
N ARG A 679 19.12 -20.03 1.32
CA ARG A 679 19.98 -21.22 1.47
C ARG A 679 20.40 -21.78 0.11
N GLN A 680 19.46 -21.93 -0.83
CA GLN A 680 19.77 -22.41 -2.18
C GLN A 680 20.68 -21.46 -2.96
N ARG A 681 20.48 -20.13 -2.83
CA ARG A 681 21.41 -19.13 -3.40
C ARG A 681 22.82 -19.25 -2.83
N GLN A 682 22.94 -19.53 -1.54
CA GLN A 682 24.25 -19.78 -0.91
C GLN A 682 24.92 -21.03 -1.49
N GLU A 683 24.18 -22.13 -1.67
CA GLU A 683 24.70 -23.35 -2.31
C GLU A 683 25.13 -23.10 -3.76
N PHE A 684 24.32 -22.36 -4.54
CA PHE A 684 24.70 -21.95 -5.89
C PHE A 684 25.97 -21.09 -5.90
N SER A 685 26.12 -20.17 -4.93
CA SER A 685 27.31 -19.31 -4.84
C SER A 685 28.57 -20.12 -4.53
N GLN A 686 28.49 -21.08 -3.61
CA GLN A 686 29.61 -21.97 -3.27
C GLN A 686 30.04 -22.79 -4.50
N ARG A 687 29.07 -23.41 -5.20
CA ARG A 687 29.36 -24.17 -6.43
C ARG A 687 29.95 -23.28 -7.52
N ALA A 688 29.47 -22.04 -7.67
CA ALA A 688 29.97 -21.10 -8.66
C ALA A 688 31.44 -20.68 -8.39
N VAL A 689 31.83 -20.48 -7.13
CA VAL A 689 33.22 -20.18 -6.75
C VAL A 689 34.16 -21.32 -7.16
N THR A 690 33.79 -22.57 -6.83
CA THR A 690 34.59 -23.75 -7.20
C THR A 690 34.74 -23.88 -8.72
N LEU A 691 33.68 -23.65 -9.48
CA LEU A 691 33.72 -23.75 -10.94
C LEU A 691 34.45 -22.57 -11.61
N LYS A 692 34.44 -21.38 -11.01
CA LYS A 692 35.20 -20.21 -11.49
C LYS A 692 36.71 -20.44 -11.41
N GLN A 693 37.19 -21.09 -10.35
CA GLN A 693 38.60 -21.48 -10.23
C GLN A 693 39.02 -22.43 -11.36
N ASN A 694 38.19 -23.44 -11.65
CA ASN A 694 38.44 -24.39 -12.73
C ASN A 694 38.45 -23.72 -14.12
N ARG A 695 37.57 -22.74 -14.33
CA ARG A 695 37.54 -21.95 -15.57
C ARG A 695 38.79 -21.09 -15.75
N ALA A 696 39.26 -20.41 -14.70
CA ALA A 696 40.48 -19.62 -14.77
C ALA A 696 41.72 -20.49 -15.08
N ILE A 697 41.78 -21.70 -14.52
CA ILE A 697 42.82 -22.68 -14.83
C ILE A 697 42.70 -23.13 -16.29
N HIS A 698 41.49 -23.44 -16.76
CA HIS A 698 41.23 -23.82 -18.17
C HIS A 698 41.67 -22.72 -19.15
N GLU A 699 41.32 -21.46 -18.89
CA GLU A 699 41.73 -20.31 -19.72
C GLU A 699 43.26 -20.17 -19.75
N SER A 700 43.94 -20.25 -18.61
CA SER A 700 45.41 -20.20 -18.55
C SER A 700 46.10 -21.36 -19.29
N LEU A 701 45.49 -22.55 -19.22
CA LEU A 701 46.02 -23.74 -19.84
C LEU A 701 45.75 -23.74 -21.35
N SER A 702 44.61 -23.22 -21.79
CA SER A 702 44.29 -23.02 -23.20
C SER A 702 45.27 -22.05 -23.86
N ALA A 703 45.60 -20.94 -23.20
CA ALA A 703 46.63 -20.00 -23.65
C ALA A 703 48.02 -20.67 -23.70
N SER A 704 48.33 -21.53 -22.73
CA SER A 704 49.58 -22.31 -22.72
C SER A 704 49.66 -23.33 -23.86
N VAL A 705 48.54 -23.99 -24.20
CA VAL A 705 48.44 -24.90 -25.35
C VAL A 705 48.63 -24.13 -26.66
N GLU A 706 48.04 -22.94 -26.79
CA GLU A 706 48.24 -22.08 -27.97
C GLU A 706 49.69 -21.60 -28.10
N ALA A 707 50.31 -21.17 -26.99
CA ALA A 707 51.72 -20.81 -26.96
C ALA A 707 52.61 -22.00 -27.37
N ALA A 708 52.36 -23.20 -26.86
CA ALA A 708 53.09 -24.40 -27.23
C ALA A 708 52.91 -24.78 -28.72
N ARG A 709 51.70 -24.61 -29.27
CA ARG A 709 51.45 -24.77 -30.72
C ARG A 709 52.25 -23.75 -31.54
N MET A 710 52.34 -22.50 -31.07
CA MET A 710 53.13 -21.45 -31.72
C MET A 710 54.63 -21.76 -31.67
N SER A 711 55.16 -22.25 -30.55
CA SER A 711 56.54 -22.74 -30.47
C SER A 711 56.80 -23.90 -31.43
N LEU A 712 55.85 -24.83 -31.59
CA LEU A 712 55.96 -25.92 -32.56
C LEU A 712 56.00 -25.42 -34.02
N ARG A 713 55.29 -24.33 -34.33
CA ARG A 713 55.34 -23.63 -35.63
C ARG A 713 56.68 -22.94 -35.87
N ARG A 714 57.32 -22.40 -34.82
CA ARG A 714 58.70 -21.87 -34.91
C ARG A 714 59.73 -22.97 -35.19
N LEU A 715 59.41 -24.22 -34.85
CA LEU A 715 60.19 -25.42 -35.22
C LEU A 715 59.72 -26.06 -36.55
N ALA A 716 59.03 -25.31 -37.41
CA ALA A 716 58.60 -25.77 -38.73
C ALA A 716 59.78 -26.06 -39.68
N TYR A 717 59.47 -26.74 -40.79
CA TYR A 717 60.49 -27.21 -41.73
C TYR A 717 61.26 -26.05 -42.36
N ALA A 718 60.56 -24.99 -42.77
CA ALA A 718 61.18 -23.78 -43.32
C ALA A 718 62.13 -23.09 -42.34
N HIS A 719 61.76 -23.01 -41.06
CA HIS A 719 62.63 -22.43 -40.02
C HIS A 719 63.88 -23.29 -39.75
N TYR A 720 63.75 -24.62 -39.83
CA TYR A 720 64.88 -25.53 -39.69
C TYR A 720 65.87 -25.39 -40.85
N VAL A 721 65.36 -25.32 -42.09
CA VAL A 721 66.20 -25.09 -43.28
C VAL A 721 66.92 -23.75 -43.17
N ARG A 722 66.24 -22.69 -42.73
CA ARG A 722 66.89 -21.39 -42.47
C ARG A 722 67.98 -21.50 -41.39
N PHE A 723 67.70 -22.23 -40.30
CA PHE A 723 68.62 -22.39 -39.17
C PHE A 723 69.93 -23.10 -39.56
N ILE A 724 69.88 -24.17 -40.37
CA ILE A 724 71.09 -24.89 -40.77
C ILE A 724 72.06 -24.03 -41.58
N TYR A 725 71.57 -23.01 -42.31
CA TYR A 725 72.40 -22.08 -43.07
C TYR A 725 72.78 -20.82 -42.28
N VAL A 726 71.85 -20.21 -41.56
CA VAL A 726 72.04 -18.89 -40.92
C VAL A 726 72.45 -19.01 -39.45
N GLY A 727 72.20 -20.14 -38.80
CA GLY A 727 72.62 -20.42 -37.42
C GLY A 727 71.79 -19.70 -36.36
N ARG A 728 70.70 -19.04 -36.76
CA ARG A 728 69.71 -18.38 -35.91
C ARG A 728 68.31 -18.84 -36.28
#